data_AF-A0A3N5JK11-F1
#
_entry.id   AF-A0A3N5JK11-F1
#
_cell.length_a   1.000
_cell.length_b   1.000
_cell.length_c   1.000
_cell.angle_alpha   90.00
_cell.angle_beta   90.00
_cell.angle_gamma   90.00
#
_symmetry.space_group_name_H-M   'P 1'
#
loop_
_entity.id
_entity.type
_entity.pdbx_description
1 polymer ?
#
loop_
_entity_poly.entity_id
_entity_poly.type
_entity_poly.pdbx_seq_one_letter_code
_entity_poly.pdbx_strand_id
1 'polypeptide(L)'
;MHTIRVDLHCHSVHSDGVLAPRDLAEALVADGVVVAALTDHNSVEGLKEFRRALARREVGFIPAVEITTHYGDREAHLLAYGINAAHPELLSTLVSLRQAFTSDVHSVAGALRTKGVVPNDEMVDIPSGRIDIVEAIDLVHRAGGRAFLAHPLMLEADEIKLEMILVELQARGLDGIEVFYAPFTVEERNRLHSMARRVGLLVCAGTDIHERIAPNTAGIEMPVADWKAFRDAIGGWTASDRQRDTASRSRGNARFKWRNFIFHIIFPTFLAIALFIVAIYALFLPTFEQTLIDRKREMIRELTNSAWSILTGLENDEHEGRLTRGEAQELAISRIASLRYGPESKDYFWLQDMHPRIIMHPYRTDLNGKDVSNFCDPRGVAIFVAFADLVKREQQGYAVYVWQWNDDPSRLVPKESYVKGFAPWGWIIGTGLYIEDVTNEINRIERSLVRISLAISVVVVLLLLYVIFESLRLERERADVEEDLHESTERYRSLVESKTEGTLLVMDRRCRYANNIFLETLGCSSGELELLDLSDLFPDILDNNAAWNELNALLRGDEVNSGFDAVIKRRDGRMIECVLTLSRISVAGREGFIIHSRSIEPAINAAGLHETIKRDQILQRVVDESPIGIFRARATSRGTLTAYNQTAVQLLSVNENVEGEPLALADLFVDSTAYDEFLKNLQRDSQTVHCLHQILHDMSNRTVAITAKLVRDSQGAPQSINGFVADITNQHYREAELEATIERLQTTLLFLHEPLSRLTQHAVYCTIDTSVGMAAAMMTDQHSSSALVRTESGNVVGIITDGDIRQRVVAAGLDQNTPAHRIMSAPIVTIGEQAVIYEAMMMMEQQHINHLAVADDTGLIVGTICHQELMQFQQYGPIVLTREIEHASTPSDVVRSCKSTPGLVKVLLDCGARSHIISRLISSVCDASTFKLIAFAESELGPPPAPYVFMSLGSQGRQEMTLSSDQDNAILYEAPADPERDAAVREYLVELGRFVCEWLNRAGYPYCRGAAMAQNPRWCQPLSTWKAYFREWIERAEPQQLLEFSIFFDFRPVYGTTRLATDLSHYVFDLLREHPAFYPHFAQNSLQFKPPKRLFGRIFGSGGKEPGGMLDAKEAVIPIISFARLYALREGIDVTNTVERLQRLTETEVINETSGQAIIEAFEFLTRQNLTQQEKTFASRQTVDNRIHLRKLGPIEQSLLHQSIAQIDAIQKRINYDFFSGMI
;
A
#
# COMPACT_ATOMS: atom_id res chain seq x y z
N MET A 1 -51.70 -8.65 15.95
CA MET A 1 -51.40 -7.65 17.00
C MET A 1 -50.12 -6.96 16.61
N HIS A 2 -50.06 -5.63 16.60
CA HIS A 2 -48.82 -4.92 16.28
C HIS A 2 -47.80 -5.15 17.42
N THR A 3 -46.61 -5.62 17.07
CA THR A 3 -45.47 -5.84 17.98
C THR A 3 -44.29 -4.95 17.59
N ILE A 4 -43.38 -4.74 18.54
CA ILE A 4 -42.15 -3.97 18.39
C ILE A 4 -40.97 -4.83 18.86
N ARG A 5 -39.86 -4.81 18.12
CA ARG A 5 -38.67 -5.60 18.43
C ARG A 5 -37.70 -4.82 19.31
N VAL A 6 -37.59 -5.21 20.59
CA VAL A 6 -36.79 -4.51 21.61
C VAL A 6 -35.83 -5.47 22.29
N ASP A 7 -34.84 -4.94 22.99
CA ASP A 7 -34.06 -5.73 23.95
C ASP A 7 -33.71 -4.89 25.18
N LEU A 8 -34.45 -5.11 26.27
CA LEU A 8 -34.34 -4.33 27.50
C LEU A 8 -33.57 -5.07 28.60
N HIS A 9 -32.95 -6.21 28.29
CA HIS A 9 -32.13 -6.97 29.22
C HIS A 9 -30.98 -7.64 28.46
N CYS A 10 -29.77 -7.09 28.56
CA CYS A 10 -28.56 -7.67 27.98
C CYS A 10 -27.29 -7.21 28.70
N HIS A 11 -26.23 -8.01 28.54
CA HIS A 11 -24.98 -7.88 29.29
C HIS A 11 -23.76 -7.71 28.39
N SER A 12 -22.74 -7.03 28.91
CA SER A 12 -21.48 -6.76 28.24
C SER A 12 -20.29 -7.19 29.09
N VAL A 13 -19.07 -7.01 28.56
CA VAL A 13 -17.81 -7.25 29.28
C VAL A 13 -17.63 -6.43 30.56
N HIS A 14 -18.51 -5.46 30.85
CA HIS A 14 -18.50 -4.70 32.09
C HIS A 14 -19.16 -5.43 33.27
N SER A 15 -19.79 -6.59 33.03
CA SER A 15 -20.15 -7.58 34.03
C SER A 15 -19.64 -8.98 33.62
N ASP A 16 -20.48 -9.76 32.98
CA ASP A 16 -20.37 -11.19 32.69
C ASP A 16 -20.74 -11.54 31.24
N GLY A 17 -21.07 -10.53 30.42
CA GLY A 17 -21.20 -10.68 28.98
C GLY A 17 -19.85 -10.85 28.28
N VAL A 18 -19.84 -11.58 27.18
CA VAL A 18 -18.63 -11.85 26.38
C VAL A 18 -18.37 -10.76 25.33
N LEU A 19 -19.37 -9.92 25.03
CA LEU A 19 -19.30 -8.88 24.00
C LEU A 19 -19.03 -7.50 24.59
N ALA A 20 -18.18 -6.71 23.93
CA ALA A 20 -18.02 -5.31 24.28
C ALA A 20 -19.33 -4.54 24.02
N PRO A 21 -19.64 -3.45 24.75
CA PRO A 21 -20.86 -2.68 24.54
C PRO A 21 -21.08 -2.28 23.07
N ARG A 22 -19.99 -1.96 22.36
CA ARG A 22 -20.05 -1.66 20.93
C ARG A 22 -20.51 -2.85 20.09
N ASP A 23 -19.93 -4.03 20.30
CA ASP A 23 -20.21 -5.21 19.48
C ASP A 23 -21.62 -5.74 19.75
N LEU A 24 -22.07 -5.65 21.00
CA LEU A 24 -23.44 -5.93 21.40
C LEU A 24 -24.44 -5.00 20.71
N ALA A 25 -24.16 -3.69 20.70
CA ALA A 25 -24.97 -2.72 19.99
C ALA A 25 -25.02 -2.99 18.47
N GLU A 26 -23.91 -3.44 17.86
CA GLU A 26 -23.88 -3.83 16.45
C GLU A 26 -24.75 -5.06 16.16
N ALA A 27 -24.75 -6.06 17.04
CA ALA A 27 -25.61 -7.24 16.91
C ALA A 27 -27.11 -6.91 17.05
N LEU A 28 -27.47 -6.04 17.98
CA LEU A 28 -28.85 -5.57 18.18
C LEU A 28 -29.36 -4.78 16.96
N VAL A 29 -28.53 -3.91 16.41
CA VAL A 29 -28.83 -3.18 15.17
C VAL A 29 -29.05 -4.14 14.00
N ALA A 30 -28.22 -5.17 13.88
CA ALA A 30 -28.33 -6.15 12.81
C ALA A 30 -29.64 -6.96 12.86
N ASP A 31 -30.16 -7.22 14.07
CA ASP A 31 -31.43 -7.92 14.27
C ASP A 31 -32.67 -7.01 14.21
N GLY A 32 -32.49 -5.73 13.86
CA GLY A 32 -33.61 -4.78 13.74
C GLY A 32 -34.22 -4.36 15.07
N VAL A 33 -33.47 -4.44 16.17
CA VAL A 33 -33.89 -3.93 17.47
C VAL A 33 -34.02 -2.41 17.40
N VAL A 34 -35.14 -1.89 17.90
CA VAL A 34 -35.46 -0.48 17.77
C VAL A 34 -35.26 0.35 19.03
N VAL A 35 -35.25 -0.30 20.19
CA VAL A 35 -34.89 0.28 21.49
C VAL A 35 -34.14 -0.78 22.29
N ALA A 36 -33.03 -0.38 22.90
CA ALA A 36 -32.21 -1.25 23.73
C ALA A 36 -31.84 -0.61 25.08
N ALA A 37 -31.66 -1.46 26.09
CA ALA A 37 -31.16 -1.09 27.41
C ALA A 37 -30.05 -2.06 27.82
N LEU A 38 -28.86 -1.53 28.12
CA LEU A 38 -27.75 -2.33 28.68
C LEU A 38 -27.96 -2.43 30.18
N THR A 39 -27.98 -3.65 30.70
CA THR A 39 -28.32 -3.97 32.09
C THR A 39 -27.21 -4.78 32.75
N ASP A 40 -25.94 -4.39 32.58
CA ASP A 40 -24.80 -5.10 33.18
C ASP A 40 -25.00 -5.34 34.69
N HIS A 41 -24.66 -6.55 35.16
CA HIS A 41 -24.72 -6.91 36.56
C HIS A 41 -23.91 -5.95 37.44
N ASN A 42 -24.63 -5.27 38.33
CA ASN A 42 -24.12 -4.32 39.32
C ASN A 42 -23.18 -3.26 38.74
N SER A 43 -23.32 -2.88 37.46
CA SER A 43 -22.41 -1.97 36.76
C SER A 43 -23.11 -1.02 35.80
N VAL A 44 -22.66 0.23 35.76
CA VAL A 44 -23.15 1.26 34.82
C VAL A 44 -22.04 1.80 33.91
N GLU A 45 -20.85 1.19 33.96
CA GLU A 45 -19.65 1.69 33.28
C GLU A 45 -19.77 1.60 31.75
N GLY A 46 -20.45 0.56 31.24
CA GLY A 46 -20.68 0.34 29.81
C GLY A 46 -21.70 1.28 29.17
N LEU A 47 -22.58 1.93 29.96
CA LEU A 47 -23.72 2.70 29.45
C LEU A 47 -23.32 3.83 28.49
N LYS A 48 -22.22 4.52 28.76
CA LYS A 48 -21.76 5.65 27.93
C LYS A 48 -21.24 5.18 26.56
N GLU A 49 -20.56 4.05 26.53
CA GLU A 49 -20.06 3.45 25.29
C GLU A 49 -21.21 2.87 24.47
N PHE A 50 -22.09 2.12 25.13
CA PHE A 50 -23.29 1.54 24.52
C PHE A 50 -24.18 2.60 23.88
N ARG A 51 -24.48 3.68 24.61
CA ARG A 51 -25.25 4.83 24.10
C ARG A 51 -24.63 5.44 22.85
N ARG A 52 -23.31 5.59 22.80
CA ARG A 52 -22.60 6.13 21.62
C ARG A 52 -22.66 5.17 20.44
N ALA A 53 -22.56 3.86 20.68
CA ALA A 53 -22.63 2.86 19.64
C ALA A 53 -24.04 2.81 19.01
N LEU A 54 -25.09 2.81 19.83
CA LEU A 54 -26.49 2.86 19.37
C LEU A 54 -26.82 4.18 18.65
N ALA A 55 -26.33 5.32 19.15
CA ALA A 55 -26.58 6.63 18.54
C ALA A 55 -26.03 6.74 17.10
N ARG A 56 -24.91 6.08 16.78
CA ARG A 56 -24.36 6.02 15.41
C ARG A 56 -25.22 5.24 14.42
N ARG A 57 -26.16 4.44 14.94
CA ARG A 57 -27.00 3.50 14.17
C ARG A 57 -28.49 3.73 14.38
N GLU A 58 -28.83 4.80 15.09
CA GLU A 58 -30.18 5.34 15.27
C GLU A 58 -31.17 4.42 16.02
N VAL A 59 -30.68 3.64 16.98
CA VAL A 59 -31.49 2.81 17.91
C VAL A 59 -31.71 3.57 19.22
N GLY A 60 -32.92 3.52 19.77
CA GLY A 60 -33.26 4.20 21.03
C GLY A 60 -32.52 3.59 22.23
N PHE A 61 -32.06 4.42 23.15
CA PHE A 61 -31.30 3.99 24.34
C PHE A 61 -32.03 4.35 25.63
N ILE A 62 -32.17 3.38 26.53
CA ILE A 62 -32.69 3.57 27.88
C ILE A 62 -31.54 3.29 28.88
N PRO A 63 -31.19 4.24 29.78
CA PRO A 63 -30.22 3.97 30.83
C PRO A 63 -30.78 2.95 31.82
N ALA A 64 -30.04 1.86 32.03
CA ALA A 64 -30.48 0.79 32.91
C ALA A 64 -29.31 0.09 33.63
N VAL A 65 -29.62 -0.77 34.60
CA VAL A 65 -28.67 -1.65 35.30
C VAL A 65 -29.43 -2.84 35.88
N GLU A 66 -28.80 -4.01 35.97
CA GLU A 66 -29.33 -5.14 36.76
C GLU A 66 -28.65 -5.16 38.12
N ILE A 67 -29.44 -5.14 39.19
CA ILE A 67 -28.94 -5.16 40.57
C ILE A 67 -29.16 -6.56 41.14
N THR A 68 -28.10 -7.18 41.65
CA THR A 68 -28.19 -8.45 42.37
C THR A 68 -28.73 -8.19 43.78
N THR A 69 -29.87 -8.82 44.10
CA THR A 69 -30.60 -8.64 45.37
C THR A 69 -30.94 -9.99 46.00
N HIS A 70 -31.50 -9.98 47.21
CA HIS A 70 -31.99 -11.18 47.87
C HIS A 70 -33.44 -10.99 48.32
N TYR A 71 -34.25 -12.05 48.18
CA TYR A 71 -35.57 -12.16 48.77
C TYR A 71 -35.58 -13.38 49.70
N GLY A 72 -35.49 -13.12 51.01
CA GLY A 72 -35.21 -14.15 52.00
C GLY A 72 -33.83 -14.79 51.77
N ASP A 73 -33.78 -16.12 51.69
CA ASP A 73 -32.53 -16.87 51.42
C ASP A 73 -32.25 -17.08 49.92
N ARG A 74 -33.07 -16.51 49.03
CA ARG A 74 -32.95 -16.68 47.58
C ARG A 74 -32.40 -15.43 46.91
N GLU A 75 -31.53 -15.62 45.94
CA GLU A 75 -31.04 -14.55 45.07
C GLU A 75 -32.12 -14.15 44.06
N ALA A 76 -32.25 -12.85 43.82
CA ALA A 76 -33.21 -12.26 42.90
C ALA A 76 -32.55 -11.11 42.16
N HIS A 77 -32.89 -10.91 40.89
CA HIS A 77 -32.33 -9.81 40.12
C HIS A 77 -33.37 -8.75 39.80
N LEU A 78 -32.97 -7.49 39.96
CA LEU A 78 -33.83 -6.33 39.78
C LEU A 78 -33.30 -5.45 38.65
N LEU A 79 -34.06 -5.33 37.57
CA LEU A 79 -33.80 -4.44 36.45
C LEU A 79 -34.27 -3.03 36.79
N ALA A 80 -33.36 -2.07 36.69
CA ALA A 80 -33.63 -0.68 37.01
C ALA A 80 -33.58 0.16 35.74
N TYR A 81 -34.72 0.67 35.26
CA TYR A 81 -34.83 1.43 34.01
C TYR A 81 -35.00 2.93 34.25
N GLY A 82 -34.43 3.76 33.37
CA GLY A 82 -34.56 5.22 33.44
C GLY A 82 -33.76 5.85 34.58
N ILE A 83 -32.73 5.15 35.08
CA ILE A 83 -31.95 5.58 36.23
C ILE A 83 -31.05 6.78 35.92
N ASN A 84 -30.82 7.63 36.92
CA ASN A 84 -29.69 8.54 36.92
C ASN A 84 -28.40 7.78 37.27
N ALA A 85 -27.64 7.38 36.24
CA ALA A 85 -26.38 6.66 36.39
C ALA A 85 -25.29 7.41 37.18
N ALA A 86 -25.45 8.71 37.44
CA ALA A 86 -24.56 9.51 38.28
C ALA A 86 -25.04 9.63 39.75
N HIS A 87 -26.14 8.97 40.13
CA HIS A 87 -26.66 9.04 41.50
C HIS A 87 -25.65 8.44 42.49
N PRO A 88 -25.12 9.22 43.46
CA PRO A 88 -24.01 8.79 44.31
C PRO A 88 -24.30 7.54 45.14
N GLU A 89 -25.51 7.43 45.69
CA GLU A 89 -25.92 6.30 46.53
C GLU A 89 -26.00 5.00 45.70
N LEU A 90 -26.51 5.10 44.47
CA LEU A 90 -26.59 3.96 43.55
C LEU A 90 -25.18 3.48 43.21
N LEU A 91 -24.29 4.39 42.82
CA LEU A 91 -22.90 4.08 42.51
C LEU A 91 -22.16 3.43 43.68
N SER A 92 -22.34 3.94 44.91
CA SER A 92 -21.70 3.34 46.09
C SER A 92 -22.22 1.93 46.39
N THR A 93 -23.52 1.69 46.24
CA THR A 93 -24.12 0.37 46.47
C THR A 93 -23.64 -0.64 45.42
N LEU A 94 -23.62 -0.24 44.14
CA LEU A 94 -23.12 -1.07 43.05
C LEU A 94 -21.65 -1.49 43.25
N VAL A 95 -20.79 -0.56 43.70
CA VAL A 95 -19.39 -0.86 44.04
C VAL A 95 -19.29 -1.85 45.21
N SER A 96 -20.09 -1.67 46.27
CA SER A 96 -20.10 -2.57 47.43
C SER A 96 -20.52 -4.00 47.06
N LEU A 97 -21.57 -4.14 46.23
CA LEU A 97 -22.04 -5.46 45.75
C LEU A 97 -20.97 -6.18 44.92
N ARG A 98 -20.25 -5.46 44.04
CA ARG A 98 -19.15 -6.05 43.26
C ARG A 98 -17.97 -6.49 44.13
N GLN A 99 -17.63 -5.72 45.16
CA GLN A 99 -16.55 -6.06 46.08
C GLN A 99 -16.87 -7.34 46.87
N ALA A 100 -18.11 -7.49 47.33
CA ALA A 100 -18.58 -8.70 48.02
C ALA A 100 -18.52 -9.95 47.14
N PHE A 101 -18.87 -9.82 45.85
CA PHE A 101 -18.77 -10.91 44.88
C PHE A 101 -17.31 -11.36 44.66
N THR A 102 -16.35 -10.43 44.60
CA THR A 102 -14.92 -10.76 44.41
C THR A 102 -14.29 -11.50 45.60
N SER A 103 -14.76 -11.26 46.83
CA SER A 103 -14.30 -11.99 48.02
C SER A 103 -14.79 -13.45 48.06
N ASP A 104 -16.00 -13.73 47.57
CA ASP A 104 -16.54 -15.10 47.52
C ASP A 104 -15.88 -15.96 46.44
N VAL A 105 -15.54 -15.40 45.27
CA VAL A 105 -14.83 -16.13 44.20
C VAL A 105 -13.44 -16.62 44.65
N HIS A 106 -12.75 -15.87 45.50
CA HIS A 106 -11.47 -16.30 46.08
C HIS A 106 -11.64 -17.42 47.13
N SER A 107 -12.77 -17.47 47.84
CA SER A 107 -13.07 -18.52 48.83
C SER A 107 -13.44 -19.85 48.18
N VAL A 108 -14.23 -19.82 47.09
CA VAL A 108 -14.63 -21.02 46.33
C VAL A 108 -13.45 -21.66 45.60
N ALA A 109 -12.56 -20.86 45.02
CA ALA A 109 -11.33 -21.36 44.39
C ALA A 109 -10.34 -21.98 45.41
N GLY A 110 -10.38 -21.54 46.68
CA GLY A 110 -9.62 -22.11 47.78
C GLY A 110 -10.23 -23.38 48.39
N ALA A 111 -11.56 -23.44 48.51
CA ALA A 111 -12.29 -24.59 49.05
C ALA A 111 -12.18 -25.84 48.17
N LEU A 112 -12.08 -25.68 46.85
CA LEU A 112 -11.88 -26.79 45.90
C LEU A 112 -10.47 -27.39 45.94
N ARG A 113 -9.50 -26.80 46.65
CA ARG A 113 -8.11 -27.30 46.75
C ARG A 113 -7.80 -28.12 47.99
N THR A 114 -8.69 -28.23 48.98
CA THR A 114 -8.34 -28.89 50.24
C THR A 114 -9.43 -29.79 50.79
N LYS A 115 -9.37 -31.09 50.44
CA LYS A 115 -9.98 -32.16 51.23
C LYS A 115 -9.18 -32.32 52.53
N GLY A 116 -9.79 -31.92 53.65
CA GLY A 116 -9.58 -32.52 54.98
C GLY A 116 -8.73 -31.72 55.97
N VAL A 117 -9.37 -30.82 56.73
CA VAL A 117 -9.15 -30.54 58.18
C VAL A 117 -10.42 -29.86 58.73
N VAL A 118 -10.87 -30.26 59.93
CA VAL A 118 -11.74 -29.51 60.87
C VAL A 118 -10.81 -29.22 62.08
N PRO A 119 -10.73 -28.04 62.75
CA PRO A 119 -11.86 -27.33 63.39
C PRO A 119 -11.72 -25.79 63.66
N ASN A 120 -12.80 -25.28 64.29
CA ASN A 120 -12.90 -24.23 65.32
C ASN A 120 -12.89 -22.72 64.98
N ASP A 121 -14.07 -22.14 65.25
CA ASP A 121 -14.43 -20.92 65.99
C ASP A 121 -13.40 -19.79 66.21
N GLU A 122 -13.98 -18.59 66.04
CA GLU A 122 -13.47 -17.23 66.24
C GLU A 122 -12.63 -16.64 65.11
N MET A 123 -13.27 -15.84 64.24
CA MET A 123 -12.96 -14.41 64.12
C MET A 123 -13.83 -13.64 63.10
N VAL A 124 -14.39 -12.55 63.62
CA VAL A 124 -14.57 -11.21 63.01
C VAL A 124 -15.66 -11.02 61.93
N ASP A 125 -16.67 -10.25 62.32
CA ASP A 125 -17.74 -9.65 61.51
C ASP A 125 -17.19 -8.91 60.28
N ILE A 126 -17.51 -9.39 59.07
CA ILE A 126 -17.36 -8.68 57.80
C ILE A 126 -18.78 -8.25 57.39
N PRO A 127 -19.06 -6.97 57.04
CA PRO A 127 -20.40 -6.54 56.68
C PRO A 127 -20.92 -7.35 55.49
N SER A 128 -22.08 -8.00 55.65
CA SER A 128 -22.69 -8.83 54.61
C SER A 128 -22.99 -8.00 53.38
N GLY A 129 -22.25 -8.23 52.28
CA GLY A 129 -22.46 -7.56 51.00
C GLY A 129 -23.71 -8.05 50.24
N ARG A 130 -24.85 -8.12 50.93
CA ARG A 130 -26.15 -8.50 50.38
C ARG A 130 -27.13 -7.34 50.58
N ILE A 131 -27.86 -6.97 49.53
CA ILE A 131 -28.96 -6.01 49.58
C ILE A 131 -30.30 -6.76 49.47
N ASP A 132 -31.26 -6.41 50.33
CA ASP A 132 -32.62 -6.95 50.25
C ASP A 132 -33.36 -6.32 49.06
N ILE A 133 -34.22 -7.10 48.40
CA ILE A 133 -34.93 -6.64 47.21
C ILE A 133 -35.81 -5.40 47.46
N VAL A 134 -36.37 -5.24 48.66
CA VAL A 134 -37.17 -4.05 49.00
C VAL A 134 -36.28 -2.81 49.11
N GLU A 135 -35.10 -2.94 49.71
CA GLU A 135 -34.12 -1.86 49.81
C GLU A 135 -33.60 -1.45 48.42
N ALA A 136 -33.41 -2.43 47.53
CA ALA A 136 -33.01 -2.18 46.15
C ALA A 136 -34.10 -1.46 45.34
N ILE A 137 -35.38 -1.81 45.51
CA ILE A 137 -36.51 -1.09 44.87
C ILE A 137 -36.51 0.38 45.29
N ASP A 138 -36.39 0.65 46.60
CA ASP A 138 -36.34 2.02 47.11
C ASP A 138 -35.13 2.81 46.56
N LEU A 139 -33.97 2.15 46.41
CA LEU A 139 -32.77 2.74 45.83
C LEU A 139 -32.97 3.12 44.35
N VAL A 140 -33.61 2.25 43.57
CA VAL A 140 -33.93 2.50 42.15
C VAL A 140 -34.83 3.72 42.01
N HIS A 141 -35.87 3.84 42.84
CA HIS A 141 -36.76 4.99 42.84
C HIS A 141 -36.06 6.29 43.25
N ARG A 142 -35.18 6.25 44.26
CA ARG A 142 -34.35 7.41 44.65
C ARG A 142 -33.42 7.87 43.52
N ALA A 143 -32.91 6.92 42.74
CA ALA A 143 -32.11 7.20 41.54
C ALA A 143 -32.96 7.68 40.34
N GLY A 144 -34.28 7.84 40.50
CA GLY A 144 -35.21 8.33 39.48
C GLY A 144 -35.65 7.28 38.47
N GLY A 145 -35.32 6.00 38.70
CA GLY A 145 -35.69 4.89 37.82
C GLY A 145 -36.95 4.14 38.26
N ARG A 146 -37.30 3.12 37.48
CA ARG A 146 -38.39 2.17 37.75
C ARG A 146 -37.82 0.76 37.93
N ALA A 147 -38.35 0.03 38.90
CA ALA A 147 -37.85 -1.27 39.33
C ALA A 147 -38.69 -2.42 38.76
N PHE A 148 -38.04 -3.34 38.03
CA PHE A 148 -38.64 -4.50 37.39
C PHE A 148 -37.97 -5.79 37.87
N LEU A 149 -38.73 -6.82 38.20
CA LEU A 149 -38.17 -8.13 38.56
C LEU A 149 -37.73 -8.87 37.28
N ALA A 150 -36.45 -9.23 37.19
CA ALA A 150 -35.90 -10.00 36.07
C ALA A 150 -36.33 -11.48 36.17
N HIS A 151 -36.56 -12.13 35.03
CA HIS A 151 -36.82 -13.57 34.90
C HIS A 151 -37.53 -14.23 36.12
N PRO A 152 -38.79 -13.83 36.45
CA PRO A 152 -39.45 -14.13 37.72
C PRO A 152 -39.63 -15.62 38.07
N LEU A 153 -39.74 -16.50 37.06
CA LEU A 153 -39.84 -17.95 37.27
C LEU A 153 -38.56 -18.60 37.80
N MET A 154 -37.41 -17.91 37.71
CA MET A 154 -36.15 -18.35 38.31
C MET A 154 -36.13 -18.12 39.83
N LEU A 155 -36.88 -17.12 40.31
CA LEU A 155 -37.03 -16.84 41.74
C LEU A 155 -37.98 -17.86 42.41
N GLU A 156 -39.11 -18.16 41.76
CA GLU A 156 -40.08 -19.16 42.20
C GLU A 156 -40.85 -19.74 41.01
N ALA A 157 -40.74 -21.05 40.81
CA ALA A 157 -41.39 -21.77 39.71
C ALA A 157 -42.86 -22.11 40.01
N ASP A 158 -43.26 -22.14 41.29
CA ASP A 158 -44.64 -22.36 41.71
C ASP A 158 -45.48 -21.08 41.49
N GLU A 159 -46.43 -21.14 40.57
CA GLU A 159 -47.26 -20.01 40.14
C GLU A 159 -48.01 -19.31 41.28
N ILE A 160 -48.52 -20.09 42.24
CA ILE A 160 -49.30 -19.55 43.36
C ILE A 160 -48.38 -18.79 44.31
N LYS A 161 -47.21 -19.34 44.59
CA LYS A 161 -46.21 -18.70 45.45
C LYS A 161 -45.61 -17.47 44.78
N LEU A 162 -45.34 -17.54 43.49
CA LEU A 162 -44.85 -16.40 42.73
C LEU A 162 -45.86 -15.24 42.74
N GLU A 163 -47.14 -15.52 42.52
CA GLU A 163 -48.18 -14.48 42.59
C GLU A 163 -48.26 -13.84 43.99
N MET A 164 -48.11 -14.63 45.07
CA MET A 164 -48.02 -14.08 46.43
C MET A 164 -46.80 -13.16 46.63
N ILE A 165 -45.63 -13.56 46.12
CA ILE A 165 -44.40 -12.76 46.17
C ILE A 165 -44.58 -11.46 45.38
N LEU A 166 -45.16 -11.52 44.18
CA LEU A 166 -45.39 -10.34 43.35
C LEU A 166 -46.38 -9.36 43.98
N VAL A 167 -47.44 -9.84 44.63
CA VAL A 167 -48.37 -8.98 45.38
C VAL A 167 -47.65 -8.30 46.55
N GLU A 168 -46.79 -9.03 47.26
CA GLU A 168 -45.97 -8.46 48.33
C GLU A 168 -45.01 -7.38 47.80
N LEU A 169 -44.22 -7.70 46.77
CA LEU A 169 -43.24 -6.77 46.21
C LEU A 169 -43.89 -5.55 45.54
N GLN A 170 -45.05 -5.71 44.90
CA GLN A 170 -45.82 -4.60 44.36
C GLN A 170 -46.31 -3.66 45.48
N ALA A 171 -46.79 -4.20 46.61
CA ALA A 171 -47.14 -3.39 47.78
C ALA A 171 -45.93 -2.64 48.38
N ARG A 172 -44.71 -3.10 48.07
CA ARG A 172 -43.42 -2.50 48.45
C ARG A 172 -42.80 -1.62 47.35
N GLY A 173 -43.49 -1.38 46.24
CA GLY A 173 -43.05 -0.44 45.20
C GLY A 173 -42.48 -1.05 43.93
N LEU A 174 -42.55 -2.37 43.73
CA LEU A 174 -42.18 -2.97 42.44
C LEU A 174 -43.08 -2.41 41.32
N ASP A 175 -42.49 -1.90 40.23
CA ASP A 175 -43.23 -1.25 39.14
C ASP A 175 -43.61 -2.24 38.02
N GLY A 176 -42.82 -3.29 37.81
CA GLY A 176 -43.07 -4.25 36.74
C GLY A 176 -42.31 -5.57 36.86
N ILE A 177 -42.52 -6.45 35.88
CA ILE A 177 -41.82 -7.74 35.76
C ILE A 177 -41.41 -8.02 34.32
N GLU A 178 -40.36 -8.81 34.15
CA GLU A 178 -39.95 -9.33 32.86
C GLU A 178 -40.84 -10.51 32.46
N VAL A 179 -41.64 -10.31 31.40
CA VAL A 179 -42.56 -11.33 30.90
C VAL A 179 -42.06 -11.92 29.58
N PHE A 180 -41.63 -11.06 28.67
CA PHE A 180 -41.12 -11.49 27.37
C PHE A 180 -39.62 -11.76 27.50
N TYR A 181 -39.29 -12.90 28.11
CA TYR A 181 -37.94 -13.39 28.32
C TYR A 181 -37.64 -14.53 27.34
N ALA A 182 -36.50 -14.50 26.66
CA ALA A 182 -36.20 -15.43 25.56
C ALA A 182 -36.32 -16.92 25.94
N PRO A 183 -35.79 -17.38 27.10
CA PRO A 183 -35.98 -18.75 27.59
C PRO A 183 -37.41 -19.17 27.96
N PHE A 184 -38.33 -18.25 28.22
CA PHE A 184 -39.71 -18.62 28.59
C PHE A 184 -40.53 -19.04 27.37
N THR A 185 -41.28 -20.13 27.54
CA THR A 185 -42.23 -20.63 26.56
C THR A 185 -43.42 -19.69 26.39
N VAL A 186 -44.11 -19.77 25.26
CA VAL A 186 -45.30 -18.94 24.97
C VAL A 186 -46.38 -19.10 26.06
N GLU A 187 -46.54 -20.31 26.61
CA GLU A 187 -47.48 -20.56 27.70
C GLU A 187 -47.09 -19.85 28.99
N GLU A 188 -45.81 -19.91 29.38
CA GLU A 188 -45.28 -19.21 30.56
C GLU A 188 -45.42 -17.69 30.41
N ARG A 189 -45.08 -17.14 29.24
CA ARG A 189 -45.26 -15.70 28.95
C ARG A 189 -46.72 -15.26 29.07
N ASN A 190 -47.66 -16.04 28.54
CA ASN A 190 -49.10 -15.73 28.63
C ASN A 190 -49.62 -15.79 30.08
N ARG A 191 -49.12 -16.74 30.89
CA ARG A 191 -49.46 -16.84 32.31
C ARG A 191 -48.90 -15.67 33.11
N LEU A 192 -47.61 -15.36 32.94
CA LEU A 192 -46.96 -14.20 33.58
C LEU A 192 -47.60 -12.86 33.17
N HIS A 193 -47.95 -12.69 31.88
CA HIS A 193 -48.65 -11.49 31.40
C HIS A 193 -50.02 -11.32 32.07
N SER A 194 -50.76 -12.43 32.22
CA SER A 194 -52.05 -12.43 32.92
C SER A 194 -51.89 -12.11 34.41
N MET A 195 -50.86 -12.66 35.05
CA MET A 195 -50.52 -12.40 36.44
C MET A 195 -50.12 -10.94 36.67
N ALA A 196 -49.24 -10.37 35.83
CA ALA A 196 -48.86 -8.96 35.88
C ALA A 196 -50.08 -8.04 35.80
N ARG A 197 -51.05 -8.34 34.93
CA ARG A 197 -52.31 -7.59 34.83
C ARG A 197 -53.20 -7.71 36.07
N ARG A 198 -53.28 -8.88 36.71
CA ARG A 198 -54.05 -9.06 37.95
C ARG A 198 -53.45 -8.30 39.12
N VAL A 199 -52.12 -8.30 39.23
CA VAL A 199 -51.39 -7.61 40.29
C VAL A 199 -51.34 -6.10 40.02
N GLY A 200 -51.31 -5.67 38.75
CA GLY A 200 -51.20 -4.27 38.35
C GLY A 200 -49.76 -3.82 38.09
N LEU A 201 -48.92 -4.72 37.58
CA LEU A 201 -47.51 -4.52 37.27
C LEU A 201 -47.31 -4.27 35.77
N LEU A 202 -46.33 -3.43 35.42
CA LEU A 202 -45.89 -3.22 34.04
C LEU A 202 -45.08 -4.42 33.54
N VAL A 203 -44.87 -4.47 32.22
CA VAL A 203 -44.19 -5.57 31.54
C VAL A 203 -43.00 -5.04 30.75
N CYS A 204 -41.86 -5.73 30.83
CA CYS A 204 -40.70 -5.52 29.95
C CYS A 204 -40.33 -6.80 29.16
N ALA A 205 -39.36 -6.65 28.25
CA ALA A 205 -38.94 -7.66 27.31
C ALA A 205 -37.42 -7.66 27.11
N GLY A 206 -36.78 -8.82 27.23
CA GLY A 206 -35.34 -8.95 27.24
C GLY A 206 -34.86 -10.32 26.75
N THR A 207 -33.64 -10.35 26.21
CA THR A 207 -33.02 -11.57 25.68
C THR A 207 -32.00 -12.19 26.61
N ASP A 208 -31.44 -11.41 27.52
CA ASP A 208 -30.49 -11.82 28.55
C ASP A 208 -29.19 -12.41 27.98
N ILE A 209 -28.67 -11.68 26.99
CA ILE A 209 -27.48 -12.08 26.24
C ILE A 209 -26.24 -11.99 27.12
N HIS A 210 -25.58 -13.14 27.30
CA HIS A 210 -24.26 -13.26 27.92
C HIS A 210 -23.20 -13.78 26.94
N GLU A 211 -23.59 -14.60 25.95
CA GLU A 211 -22.66 -15.30 25.03
C GLU A 211 -22.74 -14.78 23.58
N ARG A 212 -21.94 -15.38 22.68
CA ARG A 212 -21.97 -15.04 21.25
C ARG A 212 -23.33 -15.36 20.63
N ILE A 213 -23.95 -14.34 20.05
CA ILE A 213 -25.32 -14.37 19.52
C ILE A 213 -25.35 -15.04 18.14
N ALA A 214 -26.32 -15.91 17.90
CA ALA A 214 -26.61 -16.43 16.57
C ALA A 214 -27.27 -15.34 15.69
N PRO A 215 -27.12 -15.36 14.35
CA PRO A 215 -27.73 -14.35 13.50
C PRO A 215 -29.26 -14.29 13.71
N ASN A 216 -29.80 -13.08 13.88
CA ASN A 216 -31.22 -12.76 14.07
C ASN A 216 -31.88 -13.22 15.40
N THR A 217 -31.12 -13.37 16.48
CA THR A 217 -31.66 -13.74 17.80
C THR A 217 -31.34 -12.73 18.90
N ALA A 218 -30.99 -11.49 18.54
CA ALA A 218 -30.53 -10.48 19.49
C ALA A 218 -31.68 -9.67 20.13
N GLY A 219 -32.87 -9.67 19.54
CA GLY A 219 -34.06 -8.94 20.01
C GLY A 219 -35.29 -9.81 20.22
N ILE A 220 -36.25 -9.29 20.98
CA ILE A 220 -37.51 -9.95 21.30
C ILE A 220 -38.73 -9.09 20.93
N GLU A 221 -39.80 -9.76 20.49
CA GLU A 221 -41.06 -9.10 20.12
C GLU A 221 -41.90 -8.78 21.37
N MET A 222 -42.28 -7.50 21.51
CA MET A 222 -43.14 -6.99 22.57
C MET A 222 -44.42 -6.38 21.98
N PRO A 223 -45.62 -6.60 22.54
CA PRO A 223 -46.83 -5.94 22.07
C PRO A 223 -46.75 -4.40 22.19
N VAL A 224 -47.18 -3.67 21.16
CA VAL A 224 -47.07 -2.20 21.11
C VAL A 224 -47.82 -1.51 22.26
N ALA A 225 -48.93 -2.08 22.74
CA ALA A 225 -49.67 -1.53 23.87
C ALA A 225 -48.86 -1.60 25.18
N ASP A 226 -48.17 -2.71 25.42
CA ASP A 226 -47.32 -2.89 26.60
C ASP A 226 -46.06 -2.01 26.49
N TRP A 227 -45.48 -1.89 25.29
CA TRP A 227 -44.36 -0.96 25.02
C TRP A 227 -44.74 0.50 25.31
N LYS A 228 -45.91 0.97 24.87
CA LYS A 228 -46.36 2.34 25.14
C LYS A 228 -46.53 2.58 26.64
N ALA A 229 -47.14 1.64 27.36
CA ALA A 229 -47.29 1.72 28.81
C ALA A 229 -45.92 1.76 29.54
N PHE A 230 -44.95 0.93 29.12
CA PHE A 230 -43.58 0.93 29.63
C PHE A 230 -42.86 2.26 29.36
N ARG A 231 -42.88 2.74 28.10
CA ARG A 231 -42.27 4.00 27.67
C ARG A 231 -42.81 5.20 28.47
N ASP A 232 -44.13 5.30 28.55
CA ASP A 232 -44.79 6.44 29.19
C ASP A 232 -44.51 6.46 30.71
N ALA A 233 -44.32 5.30 31.34
CA ALA A 233 -43.96 5.18 32.76
C ALA A 233 -42.51 5.62 33.08
N ILE A 234 -41.61 5.56 32.08
CA ILE A 234 -40.18 5.90 32.22
C ILE A 234 -39.87 7.33 31.70
N GLY A 235 -40.72 7.90 30.85
CA GLY A 235 -40.52 9.19 30.15
C GLY A 235 -40.49 10.48 31.00
N GLY A 236 -40.45 10.42 32.33
CA GLY A 236 -40.39 11.60 33.22
C GLY A 236 -39.01 12.23 33.40
N TRP A 237 -37.98 11.71 32.73
CA TRP A 237 -36.56 11.94 33.09
C TRP A 237 -35.89 13.18 32.46
N THR A 238 -36.52 13.89 31.51
CA THR A 238 -35.83 14.86 30.64
C THR A 238 -36.05 16.36 30.94
N ALA A 239 -36.43 16.73 32.17
CA ALA A 239 -36.69 18.14 32.50
C ALA A 239 -35.61 18.86 33.33
N SER A 240 -34.68 18.18 34.03
CA SER A 240 -33.82 18.85 35.03
C SER A 240 -32.33 18.97 34.71
N ASP A 241 -31.78 18.23 33.74
CA ASP A 241 -30.31 18.15 33.59
C ASP A 241 -29.69 19.10 32.53
N ARG A 242 -30.48 19.93 31.84
CA ARG A 242 -29.94 20.97 30.94
C ARG A 242 -29.68 22.33 31.60
N GLN A 243 -30.17 22.57 32.82
CA GLN A 243 -30.05 23.87 33.48
C GLN A 243 -28.82 24.02 34.39
N ARG A 244 -28.02 22.97 34.62
CA ARG A 244 -26.75 23.08 35.38
C ARG A 244 -25.49 23.08 34.52
N ASP A 245 -25.54 22.58 33.29
CA ASP A 245 -24.37 22.55 32.40
C ASP A 245 -24.19 23.82 31.55
N THR A 246 -25.20 24.71 31.51
CA THR A 246 -25.14 25.97 30.74
C THR A 246 -24.64 27.17 31.55
N ALA A 247 -24.49 27.05 32.88
CA ALA A 247 -24.05 28.16 33.75
C ALA A 247 -22.59 28.10 34.22
N SER A 248 -21.80 27.05 33.89
CA SER A 248 -20.39 26.95 34.31
C SER A 248 -19.35 27.04 33.18
N ARG A 249 -19.75 27.11 31.91
CA ARG A 249 -18.82 27.35 30.80
C ARG A 249 -18.67 28.84 30.50
N SER A 250 -18.33 29.60 31.54
CA SER A 250 -17.59 30.84 31.33
C SER A 250 -16.23 30.49 30.74
N ARG A 251 -15.71 31.39 29.91
CA ARG A 251 -14.40 31.35 29.23
C ARG A 251 -13.29 30.76 30.11
N GLY A 252 -13.17 29.45 30.07
CA GLY A 252 -12.03 28.72 30.59
C GLY A 252 -11.24 28.27 29.37
N ASN A 253 -10.13 28.97 29.10
CA ASN A 253 -9.06 28.42 28.29
C ASN A 253 -8.89 26.95 28.70
N ALA A 254 -9.17 26.02 27.78
CA ALA A 254 -8.81 24.63 27.95
C ALA A 254 -7.28 24.59 28.02
N ARG A 255 -6.76 24.81 29.22
CA ARG A 255 -5.35 24.77 29.52
C ARG A 255 -4.93 23.34 29.29
N PHE A 256 -4.32 23.11 28.13
CA PHE A 256 -3.72 21.84 27.72
C PHE A 256 -3.07 21.19 28.96
N LYS A 257 -3.59 20.04 29.41
CA LYS A 257 -3.14 19.37 30.64
C LYS A 257 -1.78 18.72 30.38
N TRP A 258 -0.74 19.56 30.26
CA TRP A 258 0.67 19.20 30.05
C TRP A 258 1.14 18.07 30.97
N ARG A 259 0.58 18.00 32.19
CA ARG A 259 1.00 17.03 33.21
C ARG A 259 0.78 15.57 32.78
N ASN A 260 -0.36 15.22 32.19
CA ASN A 260 -0.59 13.81 31.83
C ASN A 260 0.19 13.39 30.58
N PHE A 261 0.42 14.31 29.64
CA PHE A 261 1.20 14.08 28.43
C PHE A 261 2.70 13.92 28.73
N ILE A 262 3.27 14.78 29.58
CA ILE A 262 4.67 14.67 30.02
C ILE A 262 4.90 13.33 30.74
N PHE A 263 4.04 12.98 31.69
CA PHE A 263 4.28 11.81 32.55
C PHE A 263 4.13 10.45 31.82
N HIS A 264 3.27 10.34 30.81
CA HIS A 264 3.07 9.07 30.11
C HIS A 264 4.02 8.84 28.92
N ILE A 265 4.58 9.90 28.34
CA ILE A 265 5.40 9.80 27.11
C ILE A 265 6.86 10.21 27.36
N ILE A 266 7.10 11.31 28.09
CA ILE A 266 8.46 11.85 28.26
C ILE A 266 9.22 11.12 29.37
N PHE A 267 8.54 10.81 30.49
CA PHE A 267 9.19 10.18 31.66
C PHE A 267 9.71 8.76 31.40
N PRO A 268 8.94 7.81 30.83
CA PRO A 268 9.45 6.46 30.57
C PRO A 268 10.63 6.45 29.59
N THR A 269 10.64 7.42 28.68
CA THR A 269 11.68 7.54 27.67
C THR A 269 12.97 8.12 28.24
N PHE A 270 12.87 9.17 29.07
CA PHE A 270 14.04 9.68 29.79
C PHE A 270 14.64 8.62 30.72
N LEU A 271 13.78 7.83 31.37
CA LEU A 271 14.18 6.70 32.19
C LEU A 271 14.92 5.62 31.36
N ALA A 272 14.43 5.30 30.16
CA ALA A 272 15.10 4.34 29.27
C ALA A 272 16.48 4.83 28.81
N ILE A 273 16.62 6.12 28.47
CA ILE A 273 17.92 6.71 28.13
C ILE A 273 18.88 6.68 29.32
N ALA A 274 18.39 7.04 30.51
CA ALA A 274 19.19 7.00 31.73
C ALA A 274 19.66 5.57 32.05
N LEU A 275 18.77 4.58 31.94
CA LEU A 275 19.10 3.17 32.15
C LEU A 275 20.10 2.65 31.11
N PHE A 276 19.99 3.08 29.85
CA PHE A 276 20.93 2.72 28.80
C PHE A 276 22.33 3.29 29.07
N ILE A 277 22.43 4.56 29.47
CA ILE A 277 23.69 5.19 29.85
C ILE A 277 24.30 4.46 31.05
N VAL A 278 23.50 4.20 32.09
CA VAL A 278 23.97 3.46 33.28
C VAL A 278 24.45 2.06 32.89
N ALA A 279 23.75 1.33 32.03
CA ALA A 279 24.17 0.00 31.59
C ALA A 279 25.52 0.03 30.84
N ILE A 280 25.75 1.02 29.98
CA ILE A 280 27.03 1.15 29.26
C ILE A 280 28.19 1.44 30.21
N TYR A 281 28.05 2.43 31.09
CA TYR A 281 29.17 2.89 31.91
C TYR A 281 29.39 2.04 33.17
N ALA A 282 28.31 1.54 33.80
CA ALA A 282 28.41 0.80 35.06
C ALA A 282 28.59 -0.71 34.86
N LEU A 283 28.12 -1.28 33.74
CA LEU A 283 28.19 -2.73 33.49
C LEU A 283 29.13 -3.08 32.34
N PHE A 284 28.95 -2.46 31.17
CA PHE A 284 29.68 -2.89 29.97
C PHE A 284 31.15 -2.46 29.96
N LEU A 285 31.44 -1.18 30.26
CA LEU A 285 32.80 -0.63 30.19
C LEU A 285 33.79 -1.36 31.14
N PRO A 286 33.49 -1.61 32.43
CA PRO A 286 34.41 -2.29 33.33
C PRO A 286 34.71 -3.74 32.91
N THR A 287 33.68 -4.47 32.44
CA THR A 287 33.85 -5.85 31.94
C THR A 287 34.69 -5.87 30.67
N PHE A 288 34.52 -4.89 29.78
CA PHE A 288 35.29 -4.78 28.56
C PHE A 288 36.77 -4.50 28.81
N GLU A 289 37.10 -3.59 29.73
CA GLU A 289 38.48 -3.28 30.14
C GLU A 289 39.19 -4.52 30.68
N GLN A 290 38.54 -5.27 31.58
CA GLN A 290 39.08 -6.51 32.13
C GLN A 290 39.34 -7.54 31.03
N THR A 291 38.37 -7.73 30.13
CA THR A 291 38.48 -8.68 29.01
C THR A 291 39.64 -8.33 28.06
N LEU A 292 39.88 -7.05 27.80
CA LEU A 292 40.98 -6.60 26.95
C LEU A 292 42.35 -6.89 27.57
N ILE A 293 42.52 -6.58 28.86
CA ILE A 293 43.77 -6.85 29.59
C ILE A 293 44.04 -8.36 29.61
N ASP A 294 43.03 -9.18 29.90
CA ASP A 294 43.16 -10.63 29.94
C ASP A 294 43.52 -11.22 28.56
N ARG A 295 42.93 -10.70 27.47
CA ARG A 295 43.31 -11.10 26.10
C ARG A 295 44.78 -10.76 25.79
N LYS A 296 45.26 -9.59 26.20
CA LYS A 296 46.66 -9.19 25.94
C LYS A 296 47.64 -10.01 26.80
N ARG A 297 47.27 -10.37 28.02
CA ARG A 297 48.01 -11.32 28.87
C ARG A 297 48.11 -12.69 28.23
N GLU A 298 46.99 -13.22 27.74
CA GLU A 298 46.94 -14.49 27.02
C GLU A 298 47.85 -14.49 25.78
N MET A 299 47.83 -13.40 25.01
CA MET A 299 48.70 -13.23 23.84
C MET A 299 50.19 -13.31 24.18
N ILE A 300 50.68 -12.58 25.19
CA ILE A 300 52.11 -12.63 25.56
C ILE A 300 52.50 -14.00 26.14
N ARG A 301 51.56 -14.72 26.77
CA ARG A 301 51.76 -16.09 27.22
C ARG A 301 51.97 -17.04 26.04
N GLU A 302 51.08 -17.01 25.05
CA GLU A 302 51.17 -17.86 23.86
C GLU A 302 52.40 -17.54 22.99
N LEU A 303 52.75 -16.26 22.87
CA LEU A 303 53.99 -15.82 22.21
C LEU A 303 55.24 -16.35 22.94
N THR A 304 55.25 -16.29 24.28
CA THR A 304 56.33 -16.88 25.08
C THR A 304 56.38 -18.40 24.92
N ASN A 305 55.24 -19.09 24.87
CA ASN A 305 55.19 -20.53 24.62
C ASN A 305 55.74 -20.90 23.23
N SER A 306 55.45 -20.09 22.21
CA SER A 306 55.98 -20.26 20.86
C SER A 306 57.51 -20.11 20.83
N ALA A 307 58.02 -19.07 21.49
CA ALA A 307 59.46 -18.83 21.61
C ALA A 307 60.16 -19.93 22.45
N TRP A 308 59.52 -20.41 23.51
CA TRP A 308 59.98 -21.54 24.33
C TRP A 308 60.03 -22.86 23.53
N SER A 309 59.10 -23.06 22.59
CA SER A 309 59.10 -24.24 21.70
C SER A 309 60.30 -24.25 20.75
N ILE A 310 60.79 -23.08 20.34
CA ILE A 310 62.05 -22.96 19.57
C ILE A 310 63.25 -23.44 20.40
N LEU A 311 63.30 -23.08 21.69
CA LEU A 311 64.35 -23.57 22.60
C LEU A 311 64.29 -25.10 22.74
N THR A 312 63.08 -25.64 22.87
CA THR A 312 62.85 -27.10 22.98
C THR A 312 63.28 -27.85 21.72
N GLY A 313 62.99 -27.32 20.53
CA GLY A 313 63.45 -27.92 19.27
C GLY A 313 64.97 -27.99 19.16
N LEU A 314 65.67 -26.93 19.59
CA LEU A 314 67.13 -26.87 19.56
C LEU A 314 67.79 -27.72 20.66
N GLU A 315 67.13 -27.91 21.80
CA GLU A 315 67.57 -28.83 22.84
C GLU A 315 67.41 -30.30 22.42
N ASN A 316 66.34 -30.63 21.68
CA ASN A 316 66.22 -31.96 21.06
C ASN A 316 67.34 -32.21 20.04
N ASP A 317 67.71 -31.20 19.23
CA ASP A 317 68.85 -31.30 18.30
C ASP A 317 70.20 -31.48 19.02
N GLU A 318 70.36 -30.88 20.21
CA GLU A 318 71.49 -31.13 21.12
C GLU A 318 71.48 -32.58 21.63
N HIS A 319 70.32 -33.05 22.11
CA HIS A 319 70.17 -34.39 22.69
C HIS A 319 70.40 -35.50 21.66
N GLU A 320 69.96 -35.30 20.43
CA GLU A 320 70.15 -36.21 19.30
C GLU A 320 71.56 -36.12 18.69
N GLY A 321 72.43 -35.24 19.21
CA GLY A 321 73.82 -35.08 18.79
C GLY A 321 74.00 -34.39 17.43
N ARG A 322 72.95 -33.74 16.90
CA ARG A 322 73.02 -32.95 15.65
C ARG A 322 73.74 -31.62 15.85
N LEU A 323 73.67 -31.06 17.05
CA LEU A 323 74.34 -29.82 17.45
C LEU A 323 75.05 -30.04 18.77
N THR A 324 76.18 -29.37 18.99
CA THR A 324 76.75 -29.27 20.34
C THR A 324 75.94 -28.29 21.19
N ARG A 325 75.97 -28.43 22.52
CA ARG A 325 75.28 -27.51 23.44
C ARG A 325 75.62 -26.03 23.18
N GLY A 326 76.88 -25.73 22.87
CA GLY A 326 77.31 -24.37 22.54
C GLY A 326 76.68 -23.86 21.24
N GLU A 327 76.69 -24.66 20.18
CA GLU A 327 76.08 -24.32 18.89
C GLU A 327 74.55 -24.18 18.98
N ALA A 328 73.88 -25.07 19.73
CA ALA A 328 72.44 -25.01 19.97
C ALA A 328 72.04 -23.75 20.75
N GLN A 329 72.82 -23.38 21.77
CA GLN A 329 72.60 -22.17 22.56
C GLN A 329 72.87 -20.88 21.75
N GLU A 330 73.93 -20.82 20.95
CA GLU A 330 74.20 -19.68 20.06
C GLU A 330 73.11 -19.50 18.99
N LEU A 331 72.64 -20.61 18.40
CA LEU A 331 71.56 -20.58 17.43
C LEU A 331 70.22 -20.17 18.07
N ALA A 332 69.95 -20.61 19.30
CA ALA A 332 68.79 -20.19 20.08
C ALA A 332 68.81 -18.68 20.35
N ILE A 333 69.96 -18.15 20.80
CA ILE A 333 70.16 -16.73 21.03
C ILE A 333 69.89 -15.94 19.74
N SER A 334 70.46 -16.36 18.61
CA SER A 334 70.27 -15.69 17.32
C SER A 334 68.79 -15.69 16.87
N ARG A 335 68.12 -16.84 16.94
CA ARG A 335 66.71 -16.96 16.52
C ARG A 335 65.79 -16.13 17.42
N ILE A 336 65.89 -16.26 18.74
CA ILE A 336 65.06 -15.49 19.68
C ILE A 336 65.36 -14.00 19.59
N ALA A 337 66.62 -13.59 19.39
CA ALA A 337 66.99 -12.19 19.22
C ALA A 337 66.39 -11.54 17.96
N SER A 338 66.06 -12.34 16.93
CA SER A 338 65.42 -11.87 15.70
C SER A 338 63.89 -11.76 15.80
N LEU A 339 63.26 -12.41 16.79
CA LEU A 339 61.81 -12.37 16.94
C LEU A 339 61.34 -10.99 17.39
N ARG A 340 60.48 -10.39 16.58
CA ARG A 340 59.81 -9.12 16.86
C ARG A 340 58.31 -9.26 16.61
N TYR A 341 57.52 -8.56 17.40
CA TYR A 341 56.06 -8.55 17.25
C TYR A 341 55.50 -7.18 17.67
N GLY A 342 54.17 -7.04 17.64
CA GLY A 342 53.48 -5.82 18.02
C GLY A 342 53.59 -4.68 17.01
N PRO A 343 53.04 -3.49 17.34
CA PRO A 343 53.04 -2.33 16.46
C PRO A 343 54.48 -1.93 16.08
N GLU A 344 54.73 -1.70 14.79
CA GLU A 344 56.05 -1.34 14.25
C GLU A 344 57.16 -2.40 14.46
N SER A 345 56.79 -3.64 14.84
CA SER A 345 57.74 -4.73 15.14
C SER A 345 58.77 -4.35 16.22
N LYS A 346 58.34 -3.58 17.22
CA LYS A 346 59.21 -3.08 18.30
C LYS A 346 59.25 -3.96 19.55
N ASP A 347 58.23 -4.80 19.78
CA ASP A 347 58.21 -5.71 20.93
C ASP A 347 59.17 -6.88 20.74
N TYR A 348 59.67 -7.42 21.85
CA TYR A 348 60.86 -8.26 21.84
C TYR A 348 60.86 -9.32 22.95
N PHE A 349 61.68 -10.35 22.73
CA PHE A 349 61.98 -11.39 23.71
C PHE A 349 63.38 -11.16 24.31
N TRP A 350 63.56 -11.54 25.58
CA TRP A 350 64.88 -11.60 26.21
C TRP A 350 65.10 -12.94 26.90
N LEU A 351 66.38 -13.27 27.11
CA LEU A 351 66.84 -14.45 27.80
C LEU A 351 67.73 -14.05 28.99
N GLN A 352 67.49 -14.66 30.14
CA GLN A 352 68.38 -14.60 31.31
C GLN A 352 68.57 -16.01 31.87
N ASP A 353 69.51 -16.20 32.79
CA ASP A 353 69.62 -17.45 33.54
C ASP A 353 68.98 -17.36 34.95
N MET A 354 69.11 -18.44 35.73
CA MET A 354 68.63 -18.54 37.12
C MET A 354 69.50 -17.80 38.15
N HIS A 355 70.70 -17.35 37.76
CA HIS A 355 71.63 -16.55 38.57
C HIS A 355 71.82 -15.20 37.88
N PRO A 356 70.82 -14.31 38.05
CA PRO A 356 70.28 -13.43 37.02
C PRO A 356 71.37 -12.70 36.21
N ARG A 357 71.84 -13.38 35.18
CA ARG A 357 72.73 -12.87 34.14
C ARG A 357 71.94 -12.80 32.86
N ILE A 358 72.00 -11.67 32.17
CA ILE A 358 71.32 -11.54 30.87
C ILE A 358 72.12 -12.31 29.82
N ILE A 359 71.46 -13.25 29.16
CA ILE A 359 72.06 -14.04 28.07
C ILE A 359 71.88 -13.27 26.76
N MET A 360 70.68 -12.73 26.54
CA MET A 360 70.36 -11.96 25.34
C MET A 360 69.25 -10.96 25.63
N HIS A 361 69.52 -9.69 25.34
CA HIS A 361 68.52 -8.64 25.23
C HIS A 361 68.76 -7.84 23.94
N PRO A 362 67.73 -7.60 23.10
CA PRO A 362 67.92 -6.99 21.78
C PRO A 362 68.18 -5.48 21.80
N TYR A 363 67.56 -4.73 22.73
CA TYR A 363 67.80 -3.27 22.87
C TYR A 363 68.90 -2.89 23.87
N ARG A 364 69.06 -3.67 24.95
CA ARG A 364 70.07 -3.46 26.01
C ARG A 364 71.21 -4.45 25.88
N THR A 365 71.89 -4.41 24.74
CA THR A 365 73.06 -5.28 24.48
C THR A 365 74.19 -5.02 25.46
N ASP A 366 74.22 -3.86 26.12
CA ASP A 366 75.13 -3.51 27.21
C ASP A 366 74.97 -4.40 28.46
N LEU A 367 73.83 -5.08 28.62
CA LEU A 367 73.55 -6.00 29.72
C LEU A 367 73.93 -7.46 29.38
N ASN A 368 74.12 -7.80 28.11
CA ASN A 368 74.41 -9.17 27.69
C ASN A 368 75.73 -9.67 28.32
N GLY A 369 75.68 -10.84 28.95
CA GLY A 369 76.79 -11.47 29.67
C GLY A 369 77.06 -10.92 31.07
N LYS A 370 76.37 -9.88 31.53
CA LYS A 370 76.58 -9.27 32.85
C LYS A 370 75.62 -9.81 33.91
N ASP A 371 76.13 -9.92 35.14
CA ASP A 371 75.32 -10.17 36.33
C ASP A 371 74.49 -8.93 36.66
N VAL A 372 73.17 -9.09 36.72
CA VAL A 372 72.18 -8.04 36.97
C VAL A 372 71.43 -8.25 38.29
N SER A 373 71.98 -9.03 39.22
CA SER A 373 71.39 -9.28 40.55
C SER A 373 71.10 -8.01 41.35
N ASN A 374 71.91 -6.96 41.17
CA ASN A 374 71.75 -5.66 41.85
C ASN A 374 70.95 -4.63 41.02
N PHE A 375 70.38 -5.02 39.88
CA PHE A 375 69.64 -4.11 39.01
C PHE A 375 68.21 -3.92 39.53
N CYS A 376 67.89 -2.70 39.96
CA CYS A 376 66.56 -2.33 40.46
C CYS A 376 65.84 -1.36 39.52
N ASP A 377 64.52 -1.48 39.45
CA ASP A 377 63.66 -0.46 38.84
C ASP A 377 63.63 0.83 39.71
N PRO A 378 63.12 1.96 39.19
CA PRO A 378 62.97 3.21 39.93
C PRO A 378 62.13 3.11 41.22
N ARG A 379 61.36 2.03 41.40
CA ARG A 379 60.56 1.75 42.60
C ARG A 379 61.31 0.86 43.61
N GLY A 380 62.55 0.50 43.31
CA GLY A 380 63.40 -0.36 44.14
C GLY A 380 63.19 -1.86 43.94
N VAL A 381 62.43 -2.27 42.91
CA VAL A 381 62.18 -3.70 42.63
C VAL A 381 63.38 -4.29 41.88
N ALA A 382 64.03 -5.30 42.45
CA ALA A 382 65.09 -6.06 41.78
C ALA A 382 64.49 -6.96 40.68
N ILE A 383 64.35 -6.42 39.47
CA ILE A 383 63.50 -6.96 38.39
C ILE A 383 63.91 -8.40 38.01
N PHE A 384 65.19 -8.60 37.69
CA PHE A 384 65.69 -9.88 37.18
C PHE A 384 65.78 -10.96 38.26
N VAL A 385 65.97 -10.55 39.52
CA VAL A 385 65.85 -11.43 40.69
C VAL A 385 64.41 -11.86 40.87
N ALA A 386 63.45 -10.93 40.78
CA ALA A 386 62.03 -11.22 40.88
C ALA A 386 61.55 -12.20 39.80
N PHE A 387 62.08 -12.12 38.56
CA PHE A 387 61.80 -13.12 37.52
C PHE A 387 62.37 -14.50 37.87
N ALA A 388 63.62 -14.55 38.34
CA ALA A 388 64.25 -15.81 38.73
C ALA A 388 63.54 -16.48 39.90
N ASP A 389 63.12 -15.70 40.91
CA ASP A 389 62.36 -16.20 42.05
C ASP A 389 60.95 -16.64 41.66
N LEU A 390 60.28 -15.90 40.77
CA LEU A 390 58.97 -16.29 40.24
C LEU A 390 59.05 -17.62 39.48
N VAL A 391 60.04 -17.79 38.61
CA VAL A 391 60.26 -19.05 37.89
C VAL A 391 60.68 -20.19 38.84
N LYS A 392 61.49 -19.92 39.86
CA LYS A 392 61.84 -20.94 40.87
C LYS A 392 60.62 -21.42 41.66
N ARG A 393 59.67 -20.52 41.97
CA ARG A 393 58.47 -20.83 42.75
C ARG A 393 57.37 -21.49 41.91
N GLU A 394 57.09 -20.94 40.73
CA GLU A 394 55.89 -21.25 39.94
C GLU A 394 56.18 -21.76 38.53
N GLN A 395 57.46 -21.89 38.15
CA GLN A 395 57.97 -22.23 36.81
C GLN A 395 57.67 -21.20 35.70
N GLN A 396 56.57 -20.46 35.83
CA GLN A 396 56.13 -19.41 34.92
C GLN A 396 55.18 -18.44 35.64
N GLY A 397 55.04 -17.22 35.14
CA GLY A 397 54.09 -16.26 35.71
C GLY A 397 54.22 -14.85 35.14
N TYR A 398 53.36 -13.96 35.62
CA TYR A 398 53.36 -12.54 35.26
C TYR A 398 54.08 -11.70 36.32
N ALA A 399 54.87 -10.73 35.87
CA ALA A 399 55.59 -9.80 36.74
C ALA A 399 55.44 -8.36 36.23
N VAL A 400 55.15 -7.43 37.14
CA VAL A 400 54.94 -6.01 36.85
C VAL A 400 56.11 -5.18 37.38
N TYR A 401 56.79 -4.49 36.48
CA TYR A 401 57.99 -3.69 36.77
C TYR A 401 57.95 -2.37 35.99
N VAL A 402 58.85 -1.43 36.30
CA VAL A 402 59.02 -0.23 35.48
C VAL A 402 60.23 -0.44 34.55
N TRP A 403 60.04 -0.16 33.26
CA TRP A 403 61.06 -0.37 32.23
C TRP A 403 61.09 0.79 31.24
N GLN A 404 62.20 0.92 30.52
CA GLN A 404 62.33 1.91 29.44
C GLN A 404 61.38 1.59 28.27
N TRP A 405 60.89 2.64 27.62
CA TRP A 405 60.02 2.54 26.44
C TRP A 405 60.83 2.20 25.19
N ASN A 406 60.69 1.00 24.63
CA ASN A 406 61.31 0.60 23.36
C ASN A 406 62.75 1.14 23.15
N ASP A 407 62.90 2.09 22.23
CA ASP A 407 64.10 2.76 21.78
C ASP A 407 64.42 4.09 22.49
N ASP A 408 63.55 4.55 23.40
CA ASP A 408 63.75 5.73 24.24
C ASP A 408 64.17 5.33 25.68
N PRO A 409 65.47 5.39 26.01
CA PRO A 409 65.98 5.01 27.32
C PRO A 409 65.57 5.98 28.44
N SER A 410 65.11 7.18 28.09
CA SER A 410 64.78 8.24 29.06
C SER A 410 63.35 8.13 29.60
N ARG A 411 62.47 7.43 28.86
CA ARG A 411 61.06 7.26 29.22
C ARG A 411 60.85 5.95 29.97
N LEU A 412 60.57 6.04 31.27
CA LEU A 412 60.29 4.90 32.15
C LEU A 412 58.78 4.74 32.35
N VAL A 413 58.26 3.56 32.02
CA VAL A 413 56.82 3.25 32.11
C VAL A 413 56.56 1.91 32.79
N PRO A 414 55.36 1.68 33.35
CA PRO A 414 54.97 0.36 33.83
C PRO A 414 54.86 -0.66 32.68
N LYS A 415 55.53 -1.80 32.85
CA LYS A 415 55.54 -2.94 31.94
C LYS A 415 55.13 -4.19 32.70
N GLU A 416 54.22 -4.98 32.12
CA GLU A 416 53.89 -6.31 32.61
C GLU A 416 54.50 -7.34 31.66
N SER A 417 55.11 -8.38 32.20
CA SER A 417 55.72 -9.42 31.40
C SER A 417 55.37 -10.80 31.89
N TYR A 418 55.25 -11.71 30.94
CA TYR A 418 55.15 -13.12 31.20
C TYR A 418 56.54 -13.74 31.05
N VAL A 419 56.97 -14.47 32.08
CA VAL A 419 58.26 -15.16 32.11
C VAL A 419 58.06 -16.66 32.32
N LYS A 420 58.89 -17.46 31.67
CA LYS A 420 58.85 -18.92 31.74
C LYS A 420 60.25 -19.50 31.81
N GLY A 421 60.45 -20.45 32.72
CA GLY A 421 61.70 -21.19 32.87
C GLY A 421 61.90 -22.23 31.77
N PHE A 422 63.16 -22.41 31.38
CA PHE A 422 63.65 -23.49 30.52
C PHE A 422 64.75 -24.24 31.28
N ALA A 423 64.34 -25.32 31.97
CA ALA A 423 65.20 -26.07 32.89
C ALA A 423 66.47 -26.69 32.26
N PRO A 424 66.47 -27.24 31.02
CA PRO A 424 67.65 -27.92 30.45
C PRO A 424 68.90 -27.03 30.37
N TRP A 425 68.70 -25.74 30.07
CA TRP A 425 69.78 -24.75 30.02
C TRP A 425 69.82 -23.83 31.24
N GLY A 426 68.86 -23.95 32.16
CA GLY A 426 68.72 -23.04 33.29
C GLY A 426 68.40 -21.61 32.85
N TRP A 427 67.71 -21.45 31.72
CA TRP A 427 67.36 -20.16 31.14
C TRP A 427 65.93 -19.75 31.52
N ILE A 428 65.63 -18.47 31.40
CA ILE A 428 64.32 -17.87 31.55
C ILE A 428 64.10 -17.02 30.32
N ILE A 429 62.99 -17.28 29.65
CA ILE A 429 62.52 -16.47 28.53
C ILE A 429 61.37 -15.59 29.00
N GLY A 430 61.38 -14.34 28.56
CA GLY A 430 60.33 -13.40 28.88
C GLY A 430 59.94 -12.54 27.71
N THR A 431 58.69 -12.13 27.72
CA THR A 431 58.18 -11.06 26.86
C THR A 431 57.09 -10.28 27.57
N GLY A 432 56.76 -9.08 27.12
CA GLY A 432 55.83 -8.23 27.87
C GLY A 432 55.20 -7.11 27.08
N LEU A 433 54.21 -6.51 27.71
CA LEU A 433 53.39 -5.41 27.19
C LEU A 433 53.51 -4.18 28.09
N TYR A 434 53.47 -3.01 27.48
CA TYR A 434 53.45 -1.75 28.19
C TYR A 434 52.02 -1.45 28.66
N ILE A 435 51.84 -1.24 29.97
CA ILE A 435 50.50 -1.02 30.55
C ILE A 435 49.90 0.29 30.01
N GLU A 436 50.71 1.32 29.82
CA GLU A 436 50.26 2.58 29.22
C GLU A 436 49.71 2.42 27.79
N ASP A 437 50.27 1.54 26.96
CA ASP A 437 49.73 1.29 25.60
C ASP A 437 48.33 0.68 25.66
N VAL A 438 48.13 -0.28 26.55
CA VAL A 438 46.82 -0.91 26.76
C VAL A 438 45.83 0.11 27.30
N THR A 439 46.22 0.93 28.27
CA THR A 439 45.36 1.99 28.82
C THR A 439 45.05 3.06 27.78
N ASN A 440 45.98 3.41 26.90
CA ASN A 440 45.74 4.37 25.81
C ASN A 440 44.80 3.80 24.74
N GLU A 441 44.90 2.51 24.43
CA GLU A 441 43.99 1.78 23.55
C GLU A 441 42.57 1.76 24.15
N ILE A 442 42.46 1.44 25.44
CA ILE A 442 41.20 1.51 26.22
C ILE A 442 40.61 2.92 26.16
N ASN A 443 41.39 3.96 26.50
CA ASN A 443 40.94 5.35 26.50
C ASN A 443 40.47 5.84 25.12
N ARG A 444 41.07 5.33 24.03
CA ARG A 444 40.66 5.66 22.65
C ARG A 444 39.31 5.01 22.32
N ILE A 445 39.12 3.76 22.75
CA ILE A 445 37.87 3.02 22.57
C ILE A 445 36.77 3.65 23.45
N GLU A 446 37.07 3.95 24.72
CA GLU A 446 36.17 4.63 25.65
C GLU A 446 35.69 5.97 25.07
N ARG A 447 36.60 6.83 24.59
CA ARG A 447 36.23 8.09 23.92
C ARG A 447 35.38 7.89 22.67
N SER A 448 35.57 6.79 21.96
CA SER A 448 34.76 6.47 20.78
C SER A 448 33.38 5.97 21.18
N LEU A 449 33.28 5.12 22.20
CA LEU A 449 32.02 4.69 22.81
C LEU A 449 31.23 5.87 23.38
N VAL A 450 31.89 6.82 24.04
CA VAL A 450 31.28 8.07 24.54
C VAL A 450 30.73 8.92 23.38
N ARG A 451 31.47 9.06 22.28
CA ARG A 451 31.00 9.82 21.10
C ARG A 451 29.82 9.12 20.42
N ILE A 452 29.87 7.79 20.30
CA ILE A 452 28.81 7.00 19.69
C ILE A 452 27.55 7.03 20.56
N SER A 453 27.68 6.84 21.87
CA SER A 453 26.55 6.91 22.80
C SER A 453 25.93 8.31 22.80
N LEU A 454 26.74 9.37 22.79
CA LEU A 454 26.26 10.75 22.64
C LEU A 454 25.52 10.96 21.30
N ALA A 455 26.07 10.47 20.19
CA ALA A 455 25.43 10.57 18.88
C ALA A 455 24.08 9.83 18.85
N ILE A 456 24.01 8.63 19.41
CA ILE A 456 22.76 7.87 19.56
C ILE A 456 21.77 8.64 20.44
N SER A 457 22.22 9.19 21.57
CA SER A 457 21.36 10.02 22.44
C SER A 457 20.82 11.23 21.71
N VAL A 458 21.62 11.92 20.89
CA VAL A 458 21.16 13.06 20.06
C VAL A 458 20.12 12.61 19.04
N VAL A 459 20.35 11.50 18.34
CA VAL A 459 19.39 10.94 17.38
C VAL A 459 18.08 10.56 18.05
N VAL A 460 18.13 9.93 19.22
CA VAL A 460 16.94 9.58 20.01
C VAL A 460 16.20 10.86 20.44
N VAL A 461 16.91 11.88 20.94
CA VAL A 461 16.30 13.17 21.30
C VAL A 461 15.64 13.84 20.09
N LEU A 462 16.26 13.81 18.91
CA LEU A 462 15.68 14.36 17.69
C LEU A 462 14.45 13.59 17.23
N LEU A 463 14.47 12.26 17.32
CA LEU A 463 13.30 11.42 17.05
C LEU A 463 12.17 11.69 18.03
N LEU A 464 12.47 11.93 19.29
CA LEU A 464 11.47 12.28 20.29
C LEU A 464 10.90 13.68 20.08
N LEU A 465 11.74 14.66 19.73
CA LEU A 465 11.28 15.98 19.31
C LEU A 465 10.38 15.87 18.09
N TYR A 466 10.71 15.00 17.14
CA TYR A 466 9.87 14.72 15.98
C TYR A 466 8.53 14.10 16.40
N VAL A 467 8.52 13.05 17.24
CA VAL A 467 7.27 12.41 17.72
C VAL A 467 6.42 13.40 18.51
N ILE A 468 7.03 14.25 19.34
CA ILE A 468 6.33 15.30 20.07
C ILE A 468 5.74 16.32 19.08
N PHE A 469 6.52 16.78 18.11
CA PHE A 469 6.07 17.74 17.11
C PHE A 469 4.94 17.16 16.25
N GLU A 470 5.06 15.90 15.84
CA GLU A 470 4.07 15.18 15.05
C GLU A 470 2.81 14.89 15.87
N SER A 471 2.95 14.53 17.15
CA SER A 471 1.81 14.36 18.05
C SER A 471 1.08 15.69 18.28
N LEU A 472 1.81 16.81 18.42
CA LEU A 472 1.22 18.13 18.53
C LEU A 472 0.58 18.59 17.21
N ARG A 473 1.15 18.22 16.06
CA ARG A 473 0.60 18.47 14.74
C ARG A 473 -0.68 17.67 14.51
N LEU A 474 -0.67 16.37 14.82
CA LEU A 474 -1.84 15.49 14.75
C LEU A 474 -2.96 15.95 15.66
N GLU A 475 -2.64 16.42 16.87
CA GLU A 475 -3.66 16.93 17.77
C GLU A 475 -4.24 18.27 17.27
N ARG A 476 -3.43 19.10 16.59
CA ARG A 476 -3.91 20.32 15.91
C ARG A 476 -4.73 20.00 14.67
N GLU A 477 -4.26 19.12 13.79
CA GLU A 477 -5.01 18.70 12.60
C GLU A 477 -6.32 18.01 12.99
N ARG A 478 -6.33 17.24 14.10
CA ARG A 478 -7.56 16.69 14.65
C ARG A 478 -8.49 17.77 15.19
N ALA A 479 -7.95 18.77 15.90
CA ALA A 479 -8.73 19.91 16.35
C ALA A 479 -9.29 20.72 15.16
N ASP A 480 -8.51 20.93 14.11
CA ASP A 480 -8.90 21.62 12.88
C ASP A 480 -9.94 20.81 12.10
N VAL A 481 -9.82 19.47 12.01
CA VAL A 481 -10.84 18.62 11.37
C VAL A 481 -12.11 18.55 12.21
N GLU A 482 -12.00 18.55 13.53
CA GLU A 482 -13.15 18.63 14.43
C GLU A 482 -13.82 20.00 14.35
N GLU A 483 -13.04 21.07 14.20
CA GLU A 483 -13.49 22.44 14.00
C GLU A 483 -14.09 22.66 12.60
N ASP A 484 -13.52 22.09 11.53
CA ASP A 484 -14.04 22.10 10.17
C ASP A 484 -15.31 21.24 10.04
N LEU A 485 -15.35 20.08 10.70
CA LEU A 485 -16.55 19.26 10.79
C LEU A 485 -17.63 19.99 11.60
N HIS A 486 -17.24 20.70 12.66
CA HIS A 486 -18.14 21.54 13.43
C HIS A 486 -18.61 22.74 12.62
N GLU A 487 -17.75 23.43 11.87
CA GLU A 487 -18.08 24.59 11.03
C GLU A 487 -18.94 24.18 9.84
N SER A 488 -18.69 23.03 9.22
CA SER A 488 -19.54 22.46 8.17
C SER A 488 -20.91 22.07 8.73
N THR A 489 -20.95 21.36 9.86
CA THR A 489 -22.21 20.96 10.51
C THR A 489 -22.99 22.18 11.02
N GLU A 490 -22.32 23.20 11.56
CA GLU A 490 -22.89 24.47 12.00
C GLU A 490 -23.31 25.35 10.83
N ARG A 491 -22.61 25.33 9.68
CA ARG A 491 -23.06 25.98 8.43
C ARG A 491 -24.31 25.32 7.88
N TYR A 492 -24.35 23.98 7.81
CA TYR A 492 -25.55 23.25 7.38
C TYR A 492 -26.71 23.44 8.36
N ARG A 493 -26.45 23.39 9.68
CA ARG A 493 -27.44 23.70 10.72
C ARG A 493 -27.91 25.16 10.61
N SER A 494 -27.02 26.13 10.44
CA SER A 494 -27.36 27.55 10.27
C SER A 494 -28.16 27.81 8.98
N LEU A 495 -27.86 27.10 7.89
CA LEU A 495 -28.63 27.17 6.64
C LEU A 495 -30.04 26.58 6.79
N VAL A 496 -30.24 25.57 7.65
CA VAL A 496 -31.55 24.98 7.94
C VAL A 496 -32.32 25.76 9.02
N GLU A 497 -31.63 26.33 10.00
CA GLU A 497 -32.20 27.18 11.05
C GLU A 497 -32.51 28.61 10.58
N SER A 498 -31.86 29.08 9.50
CA SER A 498 -32.20 30.36 8.85
C SER A 498 -33.39 30.28 7.90
N LYS A 499 -33.93 29.09 7.62
CA LYS A 499 -35.19 28.94 6.87
C LYS A 499 -36.35 29.35 7.76
N THR A 500 -37.30 30.10 7.20
CA THR A 500 -38.53 30.57 7.87
C THR A 500 -39.61 29.50 8.04
N GLU A 501 -39.32 28.23 7.73
CA GLU A 501 -40.27 27.11 7.73
C GLU A 501 -39.82 26.03 8.72
N GLY A 502 -40.79 25.40 9.39
CA GLY A 502 -40.50 24.23 10.21
C GLY A 502 -40.03 23.08 9.32
N THR A 503 -38.97 22.36 9.70
CA THR A 503 -38.47 21.21 8.94
C THR A 503 -38.33 20.02 9.87
N LEU A 504 -38.93 18.88 9.48
CA LEU A 504 -38.87 17.60 10.17
C LEU A 504 -38.35 16.53 9.20
N LEU A 505 -37.27 15.84 9.57
CA LEU A 505 -36.75 14.67 8.86
C LEU A 505 -37.35 13.40 9.46
N VAL A 506 -38.01 12.62 8.61
CA VAL A 506 -38.59 11.33 8.98
C VAL A 506 -37.88 10.22 8.20
N MET A 507 -37.29 9.27 8.90
CA MET A 507 -36.66 8.08 8.30
C MET A 507 -37.34 6.85 8.90
N ASP A 508 -37.66 5.84 8.09
CA ASP A 508 -38.28 4.58 8.56
C ASP A 508 -39.55 4.80 9.43
N ARG A 509 -40.38 5.79 9.06
CA ARG A 509 -41.60 6.25 9.77
C ARG A 509 -41.36 6.89 11.15
N ARG A 510 -40.12 7.26 11.47
CA ARG A 510 -39.72 7.86 12.76
C ARG A 510 -39.12 9.24 12.62
N CYS A 511 -39.38 10.09 13.61
CA CYS A 511 -38.90 11.46 13.64
C CYS A 511 -37.43 11.52 14.08
N ARG A 512 -36.53 11.83 13.14
CA ARG A 512 -35.08 11.81 13.40
C ARG A 512 -34.53 13.18 13.77
N TYR A 513 -35.05 14.23 13.15
CA TYR A 513 -34.54 15.58 13.34
C TYR A 513 -35.63 16.60 13.07
N ALA A 514 -35.69 17.66 13.88
CA ALA A 514 -36.56 18.81 13.67
C ALA A 514 -35.78 20.10 13.95
N ASN A 515 -36.00 21.14 13.14
CA ASN A 515 -35.41 22.47 13.40
C ASN A 515 -36.15 23.20 14.54
N ASN A 516 -35.55 24.28 15.09
CA ASN A 516 -36.12 24.99 16.24
C ASN A 516 -37.56 25.48 15.99
N ILE A 517 -37.87 25.95 14.78
CA ILE A 517 -39.23 26.38 14.41
C ILE A 517 -40.22 25.23 14.54
N PHE A 518 -39.87 24.03 14.08
CA PHE A 518 -40.75 22.85 14.17
C PHE A 518 -40.86 22.33 15.62
N LEU A 519 -39.77 22.37 16.40
CA LEU A 519 -39.75 22.00 17.82
C LEU A 519 -40.59 22.96 18.69
N GLU A 520 -40.50 24.27 18.45
CA GLU A 520 -41.34 25.29 19.09
C GLU A 520 -42.81 25.11 18.73
N THR A 521 -43.09 24.78 17.46
CA THR A 521 -44.44 24.47 16.99
C THR A 521 -45.01 23.24 17.73
N LEU A 522 -44.23 22.18 17.94
CA LEU A 522 -44.66 20.98 18.68
C LEU A 522 -44.67 21.13 20.21
N GLY A 523 -43.85 22.02 20.78
CA GLY A 523 -43.64 22.15 22.22
C GLY A 523 -42.88 20.96 22.84
N CYS A 524 -42.02 20.28 22.06
CA CYS A 524 -41.24 19.13 22.49
C CYS A 524 -39.73 19.42 22.48
N SER A 525 -38.97 18.68 23.28
CA SER A 525 -37.51 18.76 23.27
C SER A 525 -36.91 17.81 22.24
N SER A 526 -35.72 18.13 21.72
CA SER A 526 -35.01 17.31 20.74
C SER A 526 -34.78 15.85 21.16
N GLY A 527 -34.68 15.55 22.47
CA GLY A 527 -34.49 14.18 22.95
C GLY A 527 -35.77 13.35 23.02
N GLU A 528 -36.93 14.00 23.10
CA GLU A 528 -38.24 13.31 23.10
C GLU A 528 -38.68 12.94 21.69
N LEU A 529 -38.20 13.67 20.68
CA LEU A 529 -38.48 13.43 19.27
C LEU A 529 -38.07 12.01 18.81
N GLU A 530 -36.95 11.49 19.34
CA GLU A 530 -36.39 10.18 18.98
C GLU A 530 -37.28 8.99 19.41
N LEU A 531 -38.22 9.20 20.34
CA LEU A 531 -39.12 8.19 20.89
C LEU A 531 -40.57 8.32 20.38
N LEU A 532 -40.84 9.28 19.49
CA LEU A 532 -42.15 9.58 18.93
C LEU A 532 -42.29 9.07 17.49
N ASP A 533 -43.44 8.45 17.20
CA ASP A 533 -43.80 7.99 15.86
C ASP A 533 -44.68 9.04 15.14
N LEU A 534 -44.79 8.95 13.81
CA LEU A 534 -45.66 9.81 12.99
C LEU A 534 -47.11 9.88 13.50
N SER A 535 -47.65 8.77 14.03
CA SER A 535 -49.01 8.71 14.59
C SER A 535 -49.21 9.53 15.86
N ASP A 536 -48.13 9.83 16.58
CA ASP A 536 -48.18 10.65 17.79
C ASP A 536 -48.23 12.16 17.46
N LEU A 537 -47.70 12.56 16.29
CA LEU A 537 -47.70 13.93 15.78
C LEU A 537 -48.95 14.27 14.95
N PHE A 538 -49.42 13.29 14.17
CA PHE A 538 -50.59 13.39 13.29
C PHE A 538 -51.74 12.55 13.86
N PRO A 539 -52.64 13.13 14.68
CA PRO A 539 -53.75 12.36 15.25
C PRO A 539 -54.67 11.83 14.14
N ASP A 540 -55.22 10.63 14.37
CA ASP A 540 -56.13 9.93 13.45
C ASP A 540 -57.56 10.50 13.58
N ILE A 541 -57.72 11.76 13.16
CA ILE A 541 -58.97 12.53 13.17
C ILE A 541 -59.43 12.78 11.73
N LEU A 542 -60.74 13.02 11.53
CA LEU A 542 -61.36 13.21 10.21
C LEU A 542 -60.62 14.24 9.34
N ASP A 543 -60.14 15.33 9.95
CA ASP A 543 -59.44 16.42 9.26
C ASP A 543 -58.03 16.04 8.75
N ASN A 544 -57.43 14.98 9.29
CA ASN A 544 -56.11 14.47 8.87
C ASN A 544 -56.19 13.31 7.88
N ASN A 545 -57.38 12.82 7.51
CA ASN A 545 -57.52 11.70 6.58
C ASN A 545 -56.91 11.99 5.20
N ALA A 546 -57.03 13.23 4.71
CA ALA A 546 -56.40 13.66 3.46
C ALA A 546 -54.86 13.64 3.57
N ALA A 547 -54.32 14.17 4.66
CA ALA A 547 -52.89 14.15 4.96
C ALA A 547 -52.35 12.71 5.09
N TRP A 548 -53.08 11.81 5.77
CA TRP A 548 -52.71 10.39 5.89
C TRP A 548 -52.78 9.64 4.56
N ASN A 549 -53.74 9.97 3.69
CA ASN A 549 -53.81 9.37 2.35
C ASN A 549 -52.58 9.74 1.50
N GLU A 550 -52.15 11.00 1.54
CA GLU A 550 -50.95 11.49 0.85
C GLU A 550 -49.66 10.91 1.46
N LEU A 551 -49.55 10.88 2.79
CA LEU A 551 -48.41 10.25 3.49
C LEU A 551 -48.31 8.74 3.17
N ASN A 552 -49.45 8.04 3.11
CA ASN A 552 -49.49 6.62 2.77
C ASN A 552 -49.29 6.35 1.27
N ALA A 553 -49.63 7.29 0.37
CA ALA A 553 -49.33 7.20 -1.06
C ALA A 553 -47.81 7.31 -1.31
N LEU A 554 -47.14 8.27 -0.64
CA LEU A 554 -45.67 8.39 -0.66
C LEU A 554 -44.96 7.17 -0.08
N LEU A 555 -45.46 6.61 1.02
CA LEU A 555 -44.92 5.37 1.61
C LEU A 555 -45.07 4.15 0.69
N ARG A 556 -45.99 4.20 -0.30
CA ARG A 556 -46.19 3.16 -1.33
C ARG A 556 -45.40 3.43 -2.61
N GLY A 557 -44.72 4.57 -2.72
CA GLY A 557 -43.86 4.93 -3.84
C GLY A 557 -44.49 5.85 -4.89
N ASP A 558 -45.67 6.42 -4.64
CA ASP A 558 -46.34 7.34 -5.58
C ASP A 558 -45.75 8.78 -5.50
N GLU A 559 -45.72 9.49 -6.64
CA GLU A 559 -45.29 10.90 -6.69
C GLU A 559 -46.38 11.83 -6.13
N VAL A 560 -46.02 12.61 -5.09
CA VAL A 560 -46.89 13.66 -4.52
C VAL A 560 -46.25 15.01 -4.81
N ASN A 561 -46.89 15.82 -5.66
CA ASN A 561 -46.36 17.08 -6.18
C ASN A 561 -47.04 18.34 -5.62
N SER A 562 -47.90 18.22 -4.60
CA SER A 562 -48.60 19.36 -3.99
C SER A 562 -48.54 19.35 -2.46
N GLY A 563 -48.30 20.52 -1.86
CA GLY A 563 -48.46 20.68 -0.42
C GLY A 563 -49.93 20.48 -0.02
N PHE A 564 -50.16 19.88 1.15
CA PHE A 564 -51.50 19.55 1.66
C PHE A 564 -51.68 20.12 3.07
N ASP A 565 -52.94 20.37 3.43
CA ASP A 565 -53.32 20.87 4.74
C ASP A 565 -53.29 19.72 5.75
N ALA A 566 -52.69 19.95 6.92
CA ALA A 566 -52.65 18.99 7.99
C ALA A 566 -52.74 19.66 9.36
N VAL A 567 -53.32 18.93 10.31
CA VAL A 567 -53.43 19.35 11.71
C VAL A 567 -52.39 18.60 12.54
N ILE A 568 -51.48 19.34 13.15
CA ILE A 568 -50.43 18.79 14.03
C ILE A 568 -50.87 18.95 15.49
N LYS A 569 -50.73 17.88 16.28
CA LYS A 569 -51.00 17.90 17.73
C LYS A 569 -49.75 18.33 18.50
N ARG A 570 -49.87 19.39 19.29
CA ARG A 570 -48.84 19.82 20.25
C ARG A 570 -48.82 18.94 21.50
N ARG A 571 -47.72 19.00 22.25
CA ARG A 571 -47.58 18.34 23.56
C ARG A 571 -48.63 18.77 24.58
N ASP A 572 -49.06 20.03 24.56
CA ASP A 572 -50.09 20.58 25.45
C ASP A 572 -51.53 20.15 25.07
N GLY A 573 -51.69 19.37 24.00
CA GLY A 573 -52.96 18.90 23.48
C GLY A 573 -53.65 19.84 22.49
N ARG A 574 -53.08 21.02 22.20
CA ARG A 574 -53.61 21.95 21.19
C ARG A 574 -53.32 21.47 19.76
N MET A 575 -54.22 21.79 18.85
CA MET A 575 -54.11 21.46 17.42
C MET A 575 -53.70 22.70 16.64
N ILE A 576 -52.73 22.58 15.73
CA ILE A 576 -52.26 23.67 14.86
C ILE A 576 -52.49 23.26 13.40
N GLU A 577 -53.12 24.15 12.63
CA GLU A 577 -53.24 24.01 11.16
C GLU A 577 -51.95 24.45 10.48
N CYS A 578 -51.39 23.56 9.67
CA CYS A 578 -50.16 23.78 8.93
C CYS A 578 -50.32 23.32 7.48
N VAL A 579 -49.69 24.03 6.55
CA VAL A 579 -49.48 23.51 5.20
C VAL A 579 -48.19 22.70 5.20
N LEU A 580 -48.27 21.44 4.79
CA LEU A 580 -47.12 20.54 4.72
C LEU A 580 -46.68 20.30 3.29
N THR A 581 -45.37 20.36 3.07
CA THR A 581 -44.74 19.93 1.82
C THR A 581 -43.79 18.78 2.12
N LEU A 582 -43.93 17.68 1.37
CA LEU A 582 -43.11 16.49 1.53
C LEU A 582 -42.06 16.41 0.43
N SER A 583 -40.86 15.97 0.76
CA SER A 583 -39.79 15.71 -0.21
C SER A 583 -39.10 14.41 0.15
N ARG A 584 -39.03 13.46 -0.78
CA ARG A 584 -38.36 12.17 -0.55
C ARG A 584 -36.85 12.36 -0.53
N ILE A 585 -36.18 11.64 0.35
CA ILE A 585 -34.73 11.58 0.45
C ILE A 585 -34.29 10.12 0.63
N SER A 586 -33.20 9.74 -0.04
CA SER A 586 -32.53 8.46 0.19
C SER A 586 -31.14 8.74 0.71
N VAL A 587 -30.84 8.26 1.91
CA VAL A 587 -29.53 8.42 2.55
C VAL A 587 -28.99 7.04 2.92
N ALA A 588 -27.84 6.68 2.35
CA ALA A 588 -27.16 5.40 2.61
C ALA A 588 -28.06 4.15 2.45
N GLY A 589 -28.96 4.17 1.47
CA GLY A 589 -29.88 3.06 1.18
C GLY A 589 -31.12 2.99 2.08
N ARG A 590 -31.31 3.93 3.01
CA ARG A 590 -32.55 4.08 3.79
C ARG A 590 -33.43 5.16 3.18
N GLU A 591 -34.71 4.88 3.08
CA GLU A 591 -35.69 5.83 2.54
C GLU A 591 -36.31 6.67 3.65
N GLY A 592 -36.45 7.96 3.38
CA GLY A 592 -37.14 8.88 4.27
C GLY A 592 -37.73 10.05 3.52
N PHE A 593 -38.35 10.94 4.30
CA PHE A 593 -39.07 12.09 3.79
C PHE A 593 -38.75 13.29 4.69
N ILE A 594 -38.54 14.43 4.05
CA ILE A 594 -38.44 15.72 4.71
C ILE A 594 -39.83 16.35 4.65
N ILE A 595 -40.35 16.72 5.81
CA ILE A 595 -41.61 17.45 5.97
C ILE A 595 -41.25 18.90 6.25
N HIS A 596 -41.62 19.79 5.33
CA HIS A 596 -41.62 21.22 5.57
C HIS A 596 -43.00 21.65 6.03
N SER A 597 -43.09 22.30 7.19
CA SER A 597 -44.32 22.90 7.70
C SER A 597 -44.25 24.41 7.63
N ARG A 598 -45.32 25.01 7.11
CA ARG A 598 -45.54 26.45 7.16
C ARG A 598 -46.82 26.71 7.96
N SER A 599 -46.67 27.45 9.06
CA SER A 599 -47.80 27.98 9.83
C SER A 599 -48.49 29.09 9.03
N ILE A 600 -49.81 29.19 9.12
CA ILE A 600 -50.63 30.15 8.36
C ILE A 600 -50.73 31.52 9.08
N GLU A 601 -50.08 31.72 10.22
CA GLU A 601 -50.13 33.01 10.94
C GLU A 601 -49.03 34.03 10.48
N PRO A 602 -49.37 35.31 10.25
CA PRO A 602 -48.45 36.26 9.60
C PRO A 602 -47.58 37.07 10.58
N ALA A 603 -46.26 37.14 10.31
CA ALA A 603 -45.31 38.03 10.99
C ALA A 603 -44.81 39.15 10.04
N ILE A 604 -45.04 40.41 10.42
CA ILE A 604 -44.65 41.64 9.71
C ILE A 604 -43.28 42.10 10.21
N ASN A 605 -42.34 42.50 9.33
CA ASN A 605 -41.39 43.61 9.60
C ASN A 605 -40.67 44.16 8.35
N ALA A 606 -40.52 45.48 8.32
CA ALA A 606 -40.05 46.30 7.20
C ALA A 606 -38.59 46.76 7.38
N ALA A 607 -37.64 46.21 6.61
CA ALA A 607 -36.25 46.71 6.55
C ALA A 607 -35.45 46.28 5.28
N GLY A 608 -36.10 45.91 4.17
CA GLY A 608 -35.43 45.21 3.06
C GLY A 608 -35.16 45.98 1.76
N LEU A 609 -35.38 47.30 1.68
CA LEU A 609 -35.44 47.99 0.38
C LEU A 609 -34.09 48.54 -0.14
N HIS A 610 -33.04 48.63 0.69
CA HIS A 610 -31.80 49.34 0.32
C HIS A 610 -30.62 48.45 -0.10
N GLU A 611 -30.69 47.13 0.12
CA GLU A 611 -29.60 46.19 -0.22
C GLU A 611 -29.68 45.62 -1.65
N THR A 612 -30.87 45.67 -2.27
CA THR A 612 -31.15 45.02 -3.56
C THR A 612 -30.46 45.74 -4.74
N ILE A 613 -30.31 47.07 -4.69
CA ILE A 613 -29.85 47.89 -5.83
C ILE A 613 -28.34 47.76 -6.10
N LYS A 614 -27.51 47.41 -5.09
CA LYS A 614 -26.04 47.26 -5.26
C LYS A 614 -25.62 45.89 -5.81
N ARG A 615 -26.43 44.85 -5.64
CA ARG A 615 -26.12 43.48 -6.14
C ARG A 615 -26.30 43.36 -7.65
N ASP A 616 -27.30 44.03 -8.21
CA ASP A 616 -27.65 43.90 -9.64
C ASP A 616 -26.56 44.46 -10.57
N GLN A 617 -25.87 45.54 -10.18
CA GLN A 617 -24.83 46.16 -11.01
C GLN A 617 -23.53 45.34 -11.12
N ILE A 618 -23.21 44.53 -10.10
CA ILE A 618 -22.01 43.67 -10.11
C ILE A 618 -22.27 42.41 -10.95
N LEU A 619 -23.48 41.85 -10.85
CA LEU A 619 -23.90 40.68 -11.63
C LEU A 619 -23.93 40.97 -13.14
N GLN A 620 -24.37 42.16 -13.56
CA GLN A 620 -24.41 42.53 -14.98
C GLN A 620 -23.01 42.55 -15.63
N ARG A 621 -21.98 43.08 -14.95
CA ARG A 621 -20.61 43.12 -15.48
C ARG A 621 -19.99 41.73 -15.70
N VAL A 622 -20.24 40.79 -14.78
CA VAL A 622 -19.70 39.42 -14.87
C VAL A 622 -20.36 38.63 -16.01
N VAL A 623 -21.62 38.94 -16.32
CA VAL A 623 -22.38 38.30 -17.42
C VAL A 623 -21.90 38.77 -18.79
N ASP A 624 -21.50 40.04 -18.91
CA ASP A 624 -21.08 40.65 -20.19
C ASP A 624 -19.66 40.23 -20.62
N GLU A 625 -18.76 39.87 -19.70
CA GLU A 625 -17.37 39.47 -20.01
C GLU A 625 -17.17 37.94 -20.23
N SER A 626 -18.25 37.16 -20.23
CA SER A 626 -18.18 35.69 -20.32
C SER A 626 -17.86 35.19 -21.75
N PRO A 627 -16.90 34.25 -21.94
CA PRO A 627 -16.63 33.60 -23.23
C PRO A 627 -17.73 32.60 -23.66
N ILE A 628 -18.78 32.45 -22.85
CA ILE A 628 -19.93 31.61 -23.11
C ILE A 628 -21.15 32.50 -23.34
N GLY A 629 -21.92 32.22 -24.40
CA GLY A 629 -23.16 32.93 -24.67
C GLY A 629 -24.25 32.51 -23.69
N ILE A 630 -24.85 33.44 -22.96
CA ILE A 630 -25.96 33.19 -22.02
C ILE A 630 -27.25 33.74 -22.63
N PHE A 631 -28.33 32.97 -22.60
CA PHE A 631 -29.63 33.39 -23.14
C PHE A 631 -30.82 32.95 -22.28
N ARG A 632 -31.92 33.69 -22.44
CA ARG A 632 -33.28 33.35 -22.02
C ARG A 632 -34.19 33.53 -23.23
N ALA A 633 -35.04 32.56 -23.50
CA ALA A 633 -35.99 32.56 -24.59
C ALA A 633 -37.42 32.26 -24.11
N ARG A 634 -38.43 32.70 -24.85
CA ARG A 634 -39.82 32.28 -24.61
C ARG A 634 -39.99 30.84 -25.09
N ALA A 635 -40.71 30.00 -24.34
CA ALA A 635 -40.98 28.62 -24.72
C ALA A 635 -42.09 28.53 -25.81
N THR A 636 -41.83 29.12 -26.98
CA THR A 636 -42.70 29.07 -28.17
C THR A 636 -42.07 28.22 -29.28
N SER A 637 -42.84 27.92 -30.33
CA SER A 637 -42.40 27.17 -31.51
C SER A 637 -41.20 27.76 -32.27
N ARG A 638 -40.81 29.00 -31.99
CA ARG A 638 -39.58 29.61 -32.50
C ARG A 638 -38.51 29.87 -31.43
N GLY A 639 -38.88 29.90 -30.14
CA GLY A 639 -37.89 30.16 -29.07
C GLY A 639 -37.34 31.57 -29.09
N THR A 640 -38.19 32.59 -29.20
CA THR A 640 -37.76 33.99 -29.31
C THR A 640 -36.97 34.44 -28.06
N LEU A 641 -35.76 34.95 -28.25
CA LEU A 641 -34.91 35.40 -27.16
C LEU A 641 -35.51 36.63 -26.46
N THR A 642 -35.53 36.61 -25.14
CA THR A 642 -36.01 37.69 -24.27
C THR A 642 -34.90 38.36 -23.47
N ALA A 643 -33.78 37.66 -23.23
CA ALA A 643 -32.56 38.24 -22.66
C ALA A 643 -31.33 37.46 -23.15
N TYR A 644 -30.21 38.13 -23.39
CA TYR A 644 -28.97 37.49 -23.87
C TYR A 644 -27.76 38.41 -23.64
N ASN A 645 -26.56 37.82 -23.57
CA ASN A 645 -25.30 38.57 -23.56
C ASN A 645 -24.70 38.70 -24.98
N GLN A 646 -23.67 39.54 -25.13
CA GLN A 646 -23.05 39.83 -26.44
C GLN A 646 -22.43 38.59 -27.10
N THR A 647 -21.85 37.68 -26.30
CA THR A 647 -21.30 36.41 -26.78
C THR A 647 -22.37 35.49 -27.37
N ALA A 648 -23.58 35.48 -26.78
CA ALA A 648 -24.72 34.77 -27.36
C ALA A 648 -25.09 35.37 -28.72
N VAL A 649 -25.14 36.69 -28.88
CA VAL A 649 -25.42 37.31 -30.18
C VAL A 649 -24.40 36.88 -31.24
N GLN A 650 -23.11 36.88 -30.92
CA GLN A 650 -22.06 36.47 -31.85
C GLN A 650 -22.16 35.00 -32.28
N LEU A 651 -22.57 34.11 -31.37
CA LEU A 651 -22.76 32.68 -31.64
C LEU A 651 -24.12 32.38 -32.31
N LEU A 652 -25.10 33.27 -32.19
CA LEU A 652 -26.49 33.09 -32.66
C LEU A 652 -26.84 33.88 -33.94
N SER A 653 -26.02 34.85 -34.36
CA SER A 653 -26.30 35.71 -35.53
C SER A 653 -25.99 35.00 -36.84
N VAL A 654 -26.98 34.29 -37.41
CA VAL A 654 -26.80 33.51 -38.65
C VAL A 654 -27.07 34.32 -39.92
N ASN A 655 -27.74 35.48 -39.85
CA ASN A 655 -27.99 36.33 -41.02
C ASN A 655 -27.92 37.82 -40.65
N GLU A 656 -27.01 38.57 -41.28
CA GLU A 656 -27.16 40.03 -41.35
C GLU A 656 -28.36 40.36 -42.26
N ASN A 657 -29.22 41.24 -41.76
CA ASN A 657 -30.35 41.91 -42.44
C ASN A 657 -31.72 41.24 -42.39
N VAL A 658 -32.43 41.44 -41.27
CA VAL A 658 -33.73 42.13 -41.29
C VAL A 658 -33.78 43.05 -40.07
N GLU A 659 -33.71 44.37 -40.27
CA GLU A 659 -34.02 45.34 -39.21
C GLU A 659 -35.45 45.08 -38.72
N GLY A 660 -35.59 44.52 -37.52
CA GLY A 660 -36.87 44.46 -36.79
C GLY A 660 -37.39 43.07 -36.37
N GLU A 661 -36.76 41.94 -36.73
CA GLU A 661 -37.18 40.63 -36.22
C GLU A 661 -36.36 40.20 -34.98
N PRO A 662 -37.02 39.68 -33.91
CA PRO A 662 -36.32 39.27 -32.69
C PRO A 662 -35.60 37.92 -32.88
N LEU A 663 -34.31 37.85 -32.51
CA LEU A 663 -33.49 36.62 -32.57
C LEU A 663 -34.23 35.43 -31.93
N ALA A 664 -34.18 34.27 -32.59
CA ALA A 664 -34.87 33.07 -32.14
C ALA A 664 -33.93 31.86 -32.07
N LEU A 665 -34.13 30.99 -31.07
CA LEU A 665 -33.32 29.77 -30.92
C LEU A 665 -33.48 28.80 -32.09
N ALA A 666 -34.65 28.80 -32.74
CA ALA A 666 -34.91 27.96 -33.91
C ALA A 666 -33.97 28.28 -35.08
N ASP A 667 -33.38 29.47 -35.14
CA ASP A 667 -32.48 29.89 -36.23
C ASP A 667 -31.11 29.16 -36.18
N LEU A 668 -30.81 28.46 -35.08
CA LEU A 668 -29.63 27.60 -34.94
C LEU A 668 -29.81 26.21 -35.53
N PHE A 669 -31.05 25.82 -35.79
CA PHE A 669 -31.40 24.48 -36.26
C PHE A 669 -31.60 24.52 -37.77
N VAL A 670 -31.17 23.46 -38.44
CA VAL A 670 -31.22 23.36 -39.91
C VAL A 670 -32.66 23.38 -40.43
N ASP A 671 -33.61 22.87 -39.64
CA ASP A 671 -35.04 22.88 -39.94
C ASP A 671 -35.90 22.99 -38.67
N SER A 672 -37.20 23.24 -38.86
CA SER A 672 -38.16 23.36 -37.76
C SER A 672 -38.39 22.04 -37.02
N THR A 673 -38.17 20.91 -37.67
CA THR A 673 -38.35 19.57 -37.08
C THR A 673 -37.27 19.25 -36.03
N ALA A 674 -36.03 19.62 -36.27
CA ALA A 674 -34.92 19.45 -35.33
C ALA A 674 -35.10 20.33 -34.08
N TYR A 675 -35.64 21.54 -34.25
CA TYR A 675 -35.99 22.41 -33.13
C TYR A 675 -37.16 21.85 -32.30
N ASP A 676 -38.19 21.29 -32.95
CA ASP A 676 -39.31 20.65 -32.26
C ASP A 676 -38.87 19.41 -31.45
N GLU A 677 -37.91 18.64 -31.96
CA GLU A 677 -37.33 17.51 -31.23
C GLU A 677 -36.52 17.96 -30.00
N PHE A 678 -35.71 19.02 -30.16
CA PHE A 678 -35.01 19.65 -29.05
C PHE A 678 -35.99 20.13 -27.96
N LEU A 679 -37.10 20.77 -28.33
CA LEU A 679 -38.14 21.18 -27.39
C LEU A 679 -38.80 19.99 -26.67
N LYS A 680 -39.07 18.88 -27.38
CA LYS A 680 -39.62 17.66 -26.78
C LYS A 680 -38.68 17.04 -25.76
N ASN A 681 -37.39 16.96 -26.08
CA ASN A 681 -36.37 16.46 -25.16
C ASN A 681 -36.25 17.36 -23.92
N LEU A 682 -36.29 18.68 -24.12
CA LEU A 682 -36.27 19.65 -23.04
C LEU A 682 -37.51 19.56 -22.12
N GLN A 683 -38.67 19.22 -22.68
CA GLN A 683 -39.89 18.98 -21.90
C GLN A 683 -39.82 17.69 -21.07
N ARG A 684 -39.06 16.68 -21.52
CA ARG A 684 -38.91 15.38 -20.88
C ARG A 684 -37.87 15.39 -19.75
N ASP A 685 -36.67 15.91 -20.00
CA ASP A 685 -35.52 15.73 -19.10
C ASP A 685 -35.24 16.95 -18.19
N SER A 686 -36.08 18.00 -18.26
CA SER A 686 -35.97 19.29 -17.55
C SER A 686 -34.73 20.13 -17.87
N GLN A 687 -33.59 19.51 -18.20
CA GLN A 687 -32.36 20.13 -18.69
C GLN A 687 -31.73 19.25 -19.77
N THR A 688 -31.29 19.84 -20.89
CA THR A 688 -30.70 19.09 -22.01
C THR A 688 -29.46 19.78 -22.55
N VAL A 689 -28.46 19.00 -22.93
CA VAL A 689 -27.31 19.44 -23.72
C VAL A 689 -27.50 18.93 -25.14
N HIS A 690 -27.41 19.81 -26.12
CA HIS A 690 -27.58 19.48 -27.53
C HIS A 690 -26.45 20.09 -28.36
N CYS A 691 -25.75 19.27 -29.15
CA CYS A 691 -24.66 19.72 -30.01
C CYS A 691 -25.19 19.91 -31.43
N LEU A 692 -24.96 21.08 -32.01
CA LEU A 692 -25.38 21.44 -33.36
C LEU A 692 -24.15 21.63 -34.24
N HIS A 693 -24.17 21.03 -35.43
CA HIS A 693 -23.18 21.27 -36.46
C HIS A 693 -23.69 22.37 -37.39
N GLN A 694 -22.99 23.49 -37.44
CA GLN A 694 -23.38 24.69 -38.16
C GLN A 694 -22.38 25.00 -39.27
N ILE A 695 -22.88 25.37 -40.44
CA ILE A 695 -22.07 25.81 -41.58
C ILE A 695 -22.22 27.32 -41.68
N LEU A 696 -21.14 28.06 -41.46
CA LEU A 696 -21.14 29.52 -41.61
C LEU A 696 -21.06 29.94 -43.08
N HIS A 697 -21.47 31.18 -43.35
CA HIS A 697 -21.50 31.78 -44.68
C HIS A 697 -20.12 31.86 -45.37
N ASP A 698 -19.03 31.75 -44.60
CA ASP A 698 -17.64 31.72 -45.07
C ASP A 698 -17.12 30.30 -45.40
N MET A 699 -18.01 29.29 -45.44
CA MET A 699 -17.70 27.87 -45.60
C MET A 699 -16.91 27.24 -44.45
N SER A 700 -16.79 27.90 -43.29
CA SER A 700 -16.25 27.29 -42.08
C SER A 700 -17.33 26.50 -41.32
N ASN A 701 -17.07 25.22 -41.05
CA ASN A 701 -17.94 24.42 -40.17
C ASN A 701 -17.62 24.75 -38.72
N ARG A 702 -18.63 25.16 -37.95
CA ARG A 702 -18.56 25.29 -36.49
C ARG A 702 -19.47 24.28 -35.81
N THR A 703 -19.01 23.66 -34.75
CA THR A 703 -19.84 22.85 -33.86
C THR A 703 -20.13 23.66 -32.60
N VAL A 704 -21.42 23.89 -32.32
CA VAL A 704 -21.88 24.72 -31.21
C VAL A 704 -22.68 23.85 -30.26
N ALA A 705 -22.33 23.86 -28.97
CA ALA A 705 -23.05 23.15 -27.92
C ALA A 705 -24.02 24.11 -27.21
N ILE A 706 -25.28 23.69 -27.07
CA ILE A 706 -26.33 24.42 -26.36
C ILE A 706 -26.75 23.60 -25.15
N THR A 707 -26.66 24.21 -23.97
CA THR A 707 -27.25 23.65 -22.74
C THR A 707 -28.45 24.49 -22.35
N ALA A 708 -29.62 23.88 -22.24
CA ALA A 708 -30.86 24.59 -21.94
C ALA A 708 -31.66 23.90 -20.83
N LYS A 709 -32.45 24.68 -20.10
CA LYS A 709 -33.38 24.26 -19.05
C LYS A 709 -34.74 24.92 -19.26
N LEU A 710 -35.81 24.13 -19.21
CA LEU A 710 -37.18 24.63 -19.33
C LEU A 710 -37.70 25.12 -17.97
N VAL A 711 -38.23 26.34 -17.94
CA VAL A 711 -38.88 26.95 -16.78
C VAL A 711 -40.38 27.00 -17.03
N ARG A 712 -41.13 26.41 -16.10
CA ARG A 712 -42.60 26.32 -16.14
C ARG A 712 -43.22 27.33 -15.19
N ASP A 713 -44.44 27.78 -15.49
CA ASP A 713 -45.22 28.66 -14.63
C ASP A 713 -45.91 27.90 -13.49
N SER A 714 -46.63 28.64 -12.63
CA SER A 714 -47.36 28.09 -11.47
C SER A 714 -48.53 27.17 -11.82
N GLN A 715 -48.89 27.04 -13.10
CA GLN A 715 -49.89 26.09 -13.61
C GLN A 715 -49.23 24.93 -14.37
N GLY A 716 -47.89 24.83 -14.35
CA GLY A 716 -47.11 23.77 -15.00
C GLY A 716 -46.88 23.97 -16.50
N ALA A 717 -47.35 25.07 -17.08
CA ALA A 717 -47.18 25.36 -18.50
C ALA A 717 -45.76 25.91 -18.79
N PRO A 718 -45.12 25.53 -19.91
CA PRO A 718 -43.79 26.01 -20.26
C PRO A 718 -43.78 27.53 -20.52
N GLN A 719 -42.99 28.27 -19.75
CA GLN A 719 -42.96 29.73 -19.79
C GLN A 719 -41.70 30.27 -20.51
N SER A 720 -40.52 29.77 -20.14
CA SER A 720 -39.25 30.24 -20.70
C SER A 720 -38.18 29.14 -20.75
N ILE A 721 -37.17 29.32 -21.60
CA ILE A 721 -36.01 28.44 -21.76
C ILE A 721 -34.78 29.25 -21.35
N ASN A 722 -34.06 28.79 -20.33
CA ASN A 722 -32.79 29.41 -19.91
C ASN A 722 -31.64 28.52 -20.36
N GLY A 723 -30.59 29.08 -20.94
CA GLY A 723 -29.48 28.26 -21.40
C GLY A 723 -28.21 29.03 -21.71
N PHE A 724 -27.18 28.28 -22.09
CA PHE A 724 -25.93 28.82 -22.56
C PHE A 724 -25.44 28.08 -23.81
N VAL A 725 -24.64 28.78 -24.61
CA VAL A 725 -24.14 28.36 -25.92
C VAL A 725 -22.63 28.57 -26.01
N ALA A 726 -21.91 27.56 -26.51
CA ALA A 726 -20.44 27.59 -26.62
C ALA A 726 -19.96 26.95 -27.94
N ASP A 727 -18.90 27.50 -28.53
CA ASP A 727 -18.21 26.91 -29.69
C ASP A 727 -17.28 25.79 -29.23
N ILE A 728 -17.53 24.56 -29.69
CA ILE A 728 -16.77 23.36 -29.36
C ILE A 728 -16.06 22.75 -30.58
N THR A 729 -16.00 23.45 -31.71
CA THR A 729 -15.51 22.94 -33.00
C THR A 729 -14.16 22.21 -32.89
N ASN A 730 -13.14 22.89 -32.34
CA ASN A 730 -11.80 22.31 -32.19
C ASN A 730 -11.72 21.16 -31.17
N GLN A 731 -12.63 21.14 -30.20
CA GLN A 731 -12.69 20.08 -29.19
C GLN A 731 -13.37 18.83 -29.77
N HIS A 732 -14.49 19.01 -30.48
CA HIS A 732 -15.26 17.93 -31.08
C HIS A 732 -14.49 17.19 -32.20
N TYR A 733 -13.77 17.89 -33.09
CA TYR A 733 -12.94 17.22 -34.11
C TYR A 733 -11.84 16.36 -33.49
N ARG A 734 -11.21 16.81 -32.40
CA ARG A 734 -10.16 16.06 -31.71
C ARG A 734 -10.70 14.86 -30.93
N GLU A 735 -11.85 15.01 -30.29
CA GLU A 735 -12.51 13.92 -29.57
C GLU A 735 -13.02 12.85 -30.54
N ALA A 736 -13.64 13.24 -31.66
CA ALA A 736 -14.13 12.31 -32.68
C ALA A 736 -13.01 11.55 -33.40
N GLU A 737 -11.88 12.20 -33.71
CA GLU A 737 -10.71 11.53 -34.31
C GLU A 737 -10.08 10.53 -33.34
N LEU A 738 -10.04 10.89 -32.04
CA LEU A 738 -9.54 10.01 -30.98
C LEU A 738 -10.49 8.83 -30.73
N GLU A 739 -11.80 9.04 -30.65
CA GLU A 739 -12.80 7.97 -30.47
C GLU A 739 -12.83 7.00 -31.65
N ALA A 740 -12.82 7.50 -32.90
CA ALA A 740 -12.78 6.64 -34.08
C ALA A 740 -11.49 5.80 -34.15
N THR A 741 -10.38 6.36 -33.64
CA THR A 741 -9.10 5.63 -33.53
C THR A 741 -9.14 4.60 -32.40
N ILE A 742 -9.75 4.95 -31.25
CA ILE A 742 -9.93 4.06 -30.10
C ILE A 742 -10.81 2.86 -30.47
N GLU A 743 -11.97 3.08 -31.10
CA GLU A 743 -12.91 2.03 -31.47
C GLU A 743 -12.30 1.04 -32.49
N ARG A 744 -11.52 1.56 -33.45
CA ARG A 744 -10.79 0.75 -34.44
C ARG A 744 -9.62 -0.04 -33.85
N LEU A 745 -8.88 0.57 -32.92
CA LEU A 745 -7.79 -0.11 -32.22
C LEU A 745 -8.32 -1.17 -31.25
N GLN A 746 -9.41 -0.89 -30.52
CA GLN A 746 -10.08 -1.86 -29.63
C GLN A 746 -10.54 -3.10 -30.39
N THR A 747 -11.16 -2.91 -31.55
CA THR A 747 -11.59 -4.03 -32.41
C THR A 747 -10.40 -4.86 -32.86
N THR A 748 -9.32 -4.23 -33.32
CA THR A 748 -8.10 -4.93 -33.79
C THR A 748 -7.38 -5.65 -32.64
N LEU A 749 -7.39 -5.08 -31.44
CA LEU A 749 -6.74 -5.66 -30.26
C LEU A 749 -7.46 -6.88 -29.71
N LEU A 750 -8.81 -6.93 -29.75
CA LEU A 750 -9.54 -8.15 -29.38
C LEU A 750 -9.13 -9.34 -30.26
N PHE A 751 -8.89 -9.12 -31.55
CA PHE A 751 -8.50 -10.19 -32.47
C PHE A 751 -7.04 -10.63 -32.29
N LEU A 752 -6.11 -9.72 -32.00
CA LEU A 752 -4.70 -10.08 -31.74
C LEU A 752 -4.51 -11.03 -30.54
N HIS A 753 -5.49 -11.10 -29.64
CA HIS A 753 -5.53 -11.97 -28.47
C HIS A 753 -6.31 -13.28 -28.67
N GLU A 754 -6.86 -13.55 -29.86
CA GLU A 754 -7.49 -14.83 -30.17
C GLU A 754 -6.41 -15.93 -30.29
N PRO A 755 -6.68 -17.16 -29.81
CA PRO A 755 -5.76 -18.28 -29.94
C PRO A 755 -5.65 -18.76 -31.39
N LEU A 756 -4.46 -19.20 -31.78
CA LEU A 756 -4.17 -19.70 -33.13
C LEU A 756 -5.04 -20.91 -33.50
N SER A 757 -5.49 -21.69 -32.52
CA SER A 757 -6.41 -22.82 -32.69
C SER A 757 -7.66 -22.51 -33.54
N ARG A 758 -8.11 -21.25 -33.59
CA ARG A 758 -9.24 -20.82 -34.44
C ARG A 758 -8.88 -20.56 -35.91
N LEU A 759 -7.61 -20.34 -36.21
CA LEU A 759 -7.11 -20.01 -37.54
C LEU A 759 -6.23 -21.10 -38.16
N THR A 760 -5.79 -22.08 -37.38
CA THR A 760 -4.94 -23.18 -37.83
C THR A 760 -5.59 -23.95 -38.98
N GLN A 761 -4.86 -24.10 -40.09
CA GLN A 761 -5.26 -24.95 -41.20
C GLN A 761 -4.63 -26.33 -41.12
N HIS A 762 -5.27 -27.31 -41.77
CA HIS A 762 -4.70 -28.64 -41.93
C HIS A 762 -3.39 -28.57 -42.73
N ALA A 763 -2.32 -29.12 -42.16
CA ALA A 763 -1.02 -29.14 -42.81
C ALA A 763 -0.96 -30.20 -43.92
N VAL A 764 -0.38 -29.83 -45.06
CA VAL A 764 -0.01 -30.77 -46.12
C VAL A 764 1.26 -31.51 -45.69
N TYR A 765 1.29 -32.83 -45.84
CA TYR A 765 2.43 -33.66 -45.45
C TYR A 765 3.06 -34.37 -46.64
N CYS A 766 4.39 -34.39 -46.68
CA CYS A 766 5.18 -35.19 -47.61
C CYS A 766 6.31 -35.90 -46.87
N THR A 767 6.91 -36.92 -47.48
CA THR A 767 8.05 -37.66 -46.92
C THR A 767 9.37 -37.09 -47.41
N ILE A 768 10.48 -37.36 -46.70
CA ILE A 768 11.84 -36.91 -47.08
C ILE A 768 12.26 -37.24 -48.52
N ASP A 769 11.72 -38.32 -49.10
CA ASP A 769 12.05 -38.79 -50.46
C ASP A 769 11.02 -38.35 -51.51
N THR A 770 9.97 -37.64 -51.11
CA THR A 770 8.98 -37.10 -52.04
C THR A 770 9.67 -36.14 -52.99
N SER A 771 9.51 -36.33 -54.31
CA SER A 771 10.05 -35.39 -55.29
C SER A 771 9.43 -34.00 -55.12
N VAL A 772 10.21 -32.94 -55.32
CA VAL A 772 9.72 -31.55 -55.27
C VAL A 772 8.49 -31.34 -56.16
N GLY A 773 8.46 -31.91 -57.36
CA GLY A 773 7.31 -31.80 -58.26
C GLY A 773 6.02 -32.39 -57.67
N MET A 774 6.13 -33.53 -56.98
CA MET A 774 5.01 -34.15 -56.27
C MET A 774 4.62 -33.33 -55.02
N ALA A 775 5.58 -32.81 -54.26
CA ALA A 775 5.30 -31.95 -53.11
C ALA A 775 4.56 -30.67 -53.54
N ALA A 776 5.00 -30.04 -54.64
CA ALA A 776 4.33 -28.89 -55.24
C ALA A 776 2.92 -29.23 -55.74
N ALA A 777 2.71 -30.41 -56.31
CA ALA A 777 1.39 -30.89 -56.72
C ALA A 777 0.47 -31.09 -55.50
N MET A 778 0.97 -31.68 -54.41
CA MET A 778 0.22 -31.83 -53.15
C MET A 778 -0.17 -30.47 -52.54
N MET A 779 0.77 -29.52 -52.53
CA MET A 779 0.51 -28.13 -52.11
C MET A 779 -0.58 -27.48 -52.96
N THR A 780 -0.54 -27.68 -54.28
CA THR A 780 -1.52 -27.13 -55.23
C THR A 780 -2.92 -27.72 -55.03
N ASP A 781 -3.01 -29.05 -54.89
CA ASP A 781 -4.28 -29.79 -54.73
C ASP A 781 -5.01 -29.43 -53.42
N GLN A 782 -4.25 -29.19 -52.35
CA GLN A 782 -4.78 -28.83 -51.03
C GLN A 782 -4.83 -27.31 -50.79
N HIS A 783 -4.57 -26.49 -51.82
CA HIS A 783 -4.55 -25.02 -51.75
C HIS A 783 -3.66 -24.46 -50.63
N SER A 784 -2.54 -25.13 -50.35
CA SER A 784 -1.59 -24.72 -49.33
C SER A 784 -0.32 -24.13 -49.93
N SER A 785 0.22 -23.10 -49.30
CA SER A 785 1.50 -22.46 -49.68
C SER A 785 2.72 -23.12 -49.04
N SER A 786 2.52 -24.21 -48.28
CA SER A 786 3.60 -24.98 -47.68
C SER A 786 3.28 -26.47 -47.50
N ALA A 787 4.32 -27.31 -47.39
CA ALA A 787 4.21 -28.72 -47.04
C ALA A 787 5.24 -29.09 -45.96
N LEU A 788 4.77 -29.81 -44.93
CA LEU A 788 5.57 -30.35 -43.86
C LEU A 788 6.23 -31.65 -44.28
N VAL A 789 7.55 -31.77 -44.03
CA VAL A 789 8.35 -32.94 -44.39
C VAL A 789 8.48 -33.87 -43.19
N ARG A 790 8.01 -35.11 -43.34
CA ARG A 790 8.08 -36.17 -42.33
C ARG A 790 9.11 -37.23 -42.67
N THR A 791 9.71 -37.79 -41.62
CA THR A 791 10.53 -39.01 -41.68
C THR A 791 9.64 -40.27 -41.71
N GLU A 792 10.22 -41.42 -42.04
CA GLU A 792 9.50 -42.71 -42.04
C GLU A 792 8.92 -43.08 -40.66
N SER A 793 9.51 -42.56 -39.57
CA SER A 793 9.01 -42.72 -38.20
C SER A 793 7.84 -41.79 -37.85
N GLY A 794 7.41 -40.91 -38.77
CA GLY A 794 6.27 -40.00 -38.59
C GLY A 794 6.61 -38.61 -38.04
N ASN A 795 7.86 -38.37 -37.63
CA ASN A 795 8.31 -37.09 -37.09
C ASN A 795 8.48 -36.05 -38.21
N VAL A 796 7.94 -34.86 -38.00
CA VAL A 796 8.14 -33.70 -38.89
C VAL A 796 9.53 -33.11 -38.64
N VAL A 797 10.32 -32.99 -39.70
CA VAL A 797 11.74 -32.57 -39.63
C VAL A 797 12.03 -31.26 -40.38
N GLY A 798 11.12 -30.82 -41.24
CA GLY A 798 11.28 -29.59 -42.01
C GLY A 798 10.01 -29.15 -42.72
N ILE A 799 10.10 -28.03 -43.43
CA ILE A 799 9.01 -27.44 -44.21
C ILE A 799 9.51 -27.03 -45.60
N ILE A 800 8.66 -27.16 -46.61
CA ILE A 800 8.87 -26.64 -47.96
C ILE A 800 7.82 -25.58 -48.23
N THR A 801 8.24 -24.39 -48.64
CA THR A 801 7.35 -23.28 -49.00
C THR A 801 7.46 -22.93 -50.48
N ASP A 802 6.51 -22.14 -51.00
CA ASP A 802 6.61 -21.58 -52.35
C ASP A 802 7.92 -20.79 -52.57
N GLY A 803 8.43 -20.15 -51.51
CA GLY A 803 9.71 -19.45 -51.51
C GLY A 803 10.89 -20.40 -51.74
N ASP A 804 10.92 -21.52 -51.04
CA ASP A 804 11.96 -22.54 -51.18
C ASP A 804 11.97 -23.14 -52.58
N ILE A 805 10.79 -23.42 -53.16
CA ILE A 805 10.68 -23.93 -54.53
C ILE A 805 11.22 -22.89 -55.52
N ARG A 806 10.80 -21.62 -55.42
CA ARG A 806 11.31 -20.57 -56.33
C ARG A 806 12.82 -20.35 -56.21
N GLN A 807 13.33 -20.24 -54.98
CA GLN A 807 14.72 -19.87 -54.74
C GLN A 807 15.67 -21.05 -54.93
N ARG A 808 15.33 -22.24 -54.43
CA ARG A 808 16.24 -23.39 -54.37
C ARG A 808 16.04 -24.36 -55.52
N VAL A 809 14.89 -24.35 -56.20
CA VAL A 809 14.62 -25.25 -57.33
C VAL A 809 14.66 -24.46 -58.63
N VAL A 810 13.77 -23.48 -58.80
CA VAL A 810 13.65 -22.73 -60.06
C VAL A 810 14.88 -21.87 -60.34
N ALA A 811 15.28 -21.02 -59.38
CA ALA A 811 16.41 -20.11 -59.58
C ALA A 811 17.77 -20.83 -59.61
N ALA A 812 17.92 -21.94 -58.88
CA ALA A 812 19.13 -22.76 -58.89
C ALA A 812 19.16 -23.80 -60.03
N GLY A 813 18.07 -23.96 -60.79
CA GLY A 813 17.98 -24.91 -61.92
C GLY A 813 17.96 -26.38 -61.51
N LEU A 814 17.44 -26.72 -60.32
CA LEU A 814 17.30 -28.12 -59.89
C LEU A 814 16.11 -28.79 -60.59
N ASP A 815 16.23 -30.10 -60.84
CA ASP A 815 15.18 -30.89 -61.47
C ASP A 815 14.00 -31.14 -60.52
N GLN A 816 12.79 -31.28 -61.08
CA GLN A 816 11.55 -31.53 -60.34
C GLN A 816 11.56 -32.88 -59.60
N ASN A 817 12.41 -33.83 -60.00
CA ASN A 817 12.61 -35.11 -59.33
C ASN A 817 13.53 -35.03 -58.11
N THR A 818 14.07 -33.85 -57.79
CA THR A 818 14.89 -33.65 -56.59
C THR A 818 14.08 -34.04 -55.34
N PRO A 819 14.66 -34.76 -54.36
CA PRO A 819 13.96 -35.09 -53.12
C PRO A 819 13.69 -33.88 -52.22
N ALA A 820 12.57 -33.90 -51.49
CA ALA A 820 12.12 -32.86 -50.56
C ALA A 820 13.18 -32.45 -49.54
N HIS A 821 13.90 -33.40 -48.95
CA HIS A 821 14.90 -33.12 -47.92
C HIS A 821 16.08 -32.25 -48.39
N ARG A 822 16.33 -32.15 -49.70
CA ARG A 822 17.40 -31.30 -50.23
C ARG A 822 17.03 -29.82 -50.30
N ILE A 823 15.74 -29.50 -50.30
CA ILE A 823 15.26 -28.13 -50.46
C ILE A 823 14.48 -27.62 -49.24
N MET A 824 14.08 -28.50 -48.33
CA MET A 824 13.35 -28.12 -47.12
C MET A 824 14.16 -27.18 -46.22
N SER A 825 13.46 -26.33 -45.49
CA SER A 825 14.01 -25.56 -44.38
C SER A 825 13.88 -26.36 -43.09
N ALA A 826 15.01 -26.53 -42.39
CA ALA A 826 15.12 -27.29 -41.15
C ALA A 826 16.14 -26.63 -40.20
N PRO A 827 15.94 -26.66 -38.87
CA PRO A 827 14.81 -27.24 -38.16
C PRO A 827 13.50 -26.46 -38.39
N ILE A 828 12.36 -27.13 -38.21
CA ILE A 828 11.06 -26.48 -38.33
C ILE A 828 10.79 -25.57 -37.14
N VAL A 829 10.27 -24.36 -37.41
CA VAL A 829 9.86 -23.42 -36.37
C VAL A 829 8.42 -23.70 -35.97
N THR A 830 8.20 -23.95 -34.68
CA THR A 830 6.90 -24.35 -34.12
C THR A 830 6.37 -23.32 -33.12
N ILE A 831 5.05 -23.19 -33.05
CA ILE A 831 4.34 -22.37 -32.07
C ILE A 831 3.18 -23.17 -31.46
N GLY A 832 2.86 -22.94 -30.18
CA GLY A 832 1.75 -23.63 -29.52
C GLY A 832 0.37 -23.20 -30.07
N GLU A 833 -0.60 -24.12 -30.10
CA GLU A 833 -1.96 -23.84 -30.60
C GLU A 833 -2.74 -22.82 -29.75
N GLN A 834 -2.37 -22.68 -28.47
CA GLN A 834 -2.94 -21.70 -27.55
C GLN A 834 -2.21 -20.36 -27.58
N ALA A 835 -1.12 -20.24 -28.35
CA ALA A 835 -0.47 -18.96 -28.56
C ALA A 835 -1.43 -18.00 -29.27
N VAL A 836 -1.28 -16.71 -29.00
CA VAL A 836 -2.15 -15.68 -29.57
C VAL A 836 -1.66 -15.27 -30.96
N ILE A 837 -2.55 -14.75 -31.81
CA ILE A 837 -2.21 -14.28 -33.16
C ILE A 837 -1.01 -13.33 -33.15
N TYR A 838 -0.96 -12.40 -32.19
CA TYR A 838 0.15 -11.46 -32.05
C TYR A 838 1.51 -12.17 -31.91
N GLU A 839 1.57 -13.26 -31.15
CA GLU A 839 2.80 -14.02 -30.91
C GLU A 839 3.28 -14.71 -32.18
N ALA A 840 2.36 -15.30 -32.96
CA ALA A 840 2.68 -15.87 -34.27
C ALA A 840 3.23 -14.81 -35.24
N MET A 841 2.58 -13.64 -35.30
CA MET A 841 3.04 -12.54 -36.16
C MET A 841 4.43 -12.05 -35.77
N MET A 842 4.70 -11.91 -34.47
CA MET A 842 6.00 -11.51 -33.97
C MET A 842 7.07 -12.56 -34.25
N MET A 843 6.76 -13.85 -34.07
CA MET A 843 7.70 -14.93 -34.33
C MET A 843 8.04 -15.04 -35.82
N MET A 844 7.05 -14.88 -36.71
CA MET A 844 7.27 -14.78 -38.16
C MET A 844 8.23 -13.63 -38.51
N GLU A 845 8.00 -12.46 -37.93
CA GLU A 845 8.82 -11.26 -38.18
C GLU A 845 10.26 -11.44 -37.66
N GLN A 846 10.41 -11.90 -36.41
CA GLN A 846 11.71 -12.10 -35.76
C GLN A 846 12.58 -13.13 -36.46
N GLN A 847 11.97 -14.20 -36.98
CA GLN A 847 12.67 -15.27 -37.67
C GLN A 847 12.78 -15.02 -39.18
N HIS A 848 12.20 -13.93 -39.68
CA HIS A 848 12.08 -13.62 -41.11
C HIS A 848 11.47 -14.77 -41.94
N ILE A 849 10.45 -15.43 -41.40
CA ILE A 849 9.74 -16.55 -42.03
C ILE A 849 8.26 -16.20 -42.22
N ASN A 850 7.64 -16.79 -43.25
CA ASN A 850 6.23 -16.54 -43.57
C ASN A 850 5.28 -17.65 -43.09
N HIS A 851 5.82 -18.73 -42.52
CA HIS A 851 5.06 -19.93 -42.15
C HIS A 851 5.53 -20.44 -40.80
N LEU A 852 4.58 -20.82 -39.94
CA LEU A 852 4.83 -21.48 -38.66
C LEU A 852 4.07 -22.80 -38.60
N ALA A 853 4.69 -23.82 -38.02
CA ALA A 853 3.99 -25.04 -37.64
C ALA A 853 3.32 -24.88 -36.28
N VAL A 854 2.06 -25.30 -36.16
CA VAL A 854 1.29 -25.20 -34.93
C VAL A 854 1.32 -26.55 -34.21
N ALA A 855 1.78 -26.57 -32.96
CA ALA A 855 1.87 -27.74 -32.12
C ALA A 855 0.82 -27.71 -31.00
N ASP A 856 0.25 -28.87 -30.68
CA ASP A 856 -0.63 -29.05 -29.51
C ASP A 856 0.18 -29.14 -28.20
N ASP A 857 -0.53 -29.22 -27.07
CA ASP A 857 0.06 -29.34 -25.73
C ASP A 857 0.91 -30.62 -25.55
N THR A 858 0.79 -31.60 -26.45
CA THR A 858 1.61 -32.82 -26.45
C THR A 858 2.87 -32.72 -27.32
N GLY A 859 3.06 -31.58 -28.00
CA GLY A 859 4.16 -31.32 -28.92
C GLY A 859 3.96 -31.91 -30.33
N LEU A 860 2.75 -32.40 -30.65
CA LEU A 860 2.41 -32.89 -31.98
C LEU A 860 1.99 -31.72 -32.88
N ILE A 861 2.52 -31.69 -34.11
CA ILE A 861 2.16 -30.66 -35.08
C ILE A 861 0.76 -30.96 -35.64
N VAL A 862 -0.18 -30.08 -35.31
CA VAL A 862 -1.61 -30.17 -35.69
C VAL A 862 -1.91 -29.38 -36.97
N GLY A 863 -1.09 -28.40 -37.33
CA GLY A 863 -1.30 -27.61 -38.53
C GLY A 863 -0.19 -26.64 -38.89
N THR A 864 -0.48 -25.73 -39.82
CA THR A 864 0.40 -24.64 -40.25
C THR A 864 -0.39 -23.34 -40.33
N ILE A 865 0.28 -22.22 -40.08
CA ILE A 865 -0.29 -20.88 -40.27
C ILE A 865 0.66 -20.04 -41.13
N CYS A 866 0.12 -19.25 -42.06
CA CYS A 866 0.91 -18.41 -42.95
C CYS A 866 0.66 -16.91 -42.76
N HIS A 867 1.65 -16.10 -43.13
CA HIS A 867 1.61 -14.64 -43.00
C HIS A 867 0.38 -14.03 -43.69
N GLN A 868 -0.01 -14.52 -44.87
CA GLN A 868 -1.20 -14.02 -45.59
C GLN A 868 -2.51 -14.21 -44.84
N GLU A 869 -2.67 -15.29 -44.09
CA GLU A 869 -3.85 -15.52 -43.23
C GLU A 869 -3.89 -14.57 -42.05
N LEU A 870 -2.72 -14.06 -41.63
CA LEU A 870 -2.59 -13.04 -40.60
C LEU A 870 -2.75 -11.62 -41.17
N MET A 871 -2.57 -11.41 -42.48
CA MET A 871 -2.71 -10.10 -43.15
C MET A 871 -4.13 -9.53 -43.11
N GLN A 872 -5.16 -10.38 -43.10
CA GLN A 872 -6.55 -9.91 -42.98
C GLN A 872 -6.81 -9.16 -41.66
N PHE A 873 -5.93 -9.33 -40.67
CA PHE A 873 -5.97 -8.66 -39.37
C PHE A 873 -5.00 -7.46 -39.27
N GLN A 874 -4.25 -7.14 -40.33
CA GLN A 874 -3.23 -6.08 -40.33
C GLN A 874 -3.75 -4.66 -40.56
N GLN A 875 -5.01 -4.45 -40.95
CA GLN A 875 -5.38 -3.16 -41.49
C GLN A 875 -5.31 -1.99 -40.49
N TYR A 876 -5.36 -2.18 -39.15
CA TYR A 876 -5.28 -1.06 -38.20
C TYR A 876 -4.71 -1.43 -36.81
N GLY A 877 -3.41 -1.75 -36.71
CA GLY A 877 -2.74 -2.06 -35.42
C GLY A 877 -1.27 -1.59 -35.32
N PRO A 878 -0.56 -1.91 -34.21
CA PRO A 878 0.83 -1.50 -33.92
C PRO A 878 1.88 -1.72 -35.03
N ILE A 879 1.66 -2.75 -35.85
CA ILE A 879 2.51 -3.12 -36.98
C ILE A 879 2.52 -2.02 -38.05
N VAL A 880 1.45 -1.21 -38.15
CA VAL A 880 1.38 -0.06 -39.06
C VAL A 880 2.47 0.96 -38.73
N LEU A 881 2.74 1.24 -37.45
CA LEU A 881 3.77 2.21 -37.07
C LEU A 881 5.18 1.73 -37.45
N THR A 882 5.51 0.48 -37.16
CA THR A 882 6.79 -0.13 -37.57
C THR A 882 6.96 -0.09 -39.09
N ARG A 883 5.90 -0.43 -39.83
CA ARG A 883 5.89 -0.42 -41.29
C ARG A 883 5.98 0.99 -41.90
N GLU A 884 5.31 1.98 -41.30
CA GLU A 884 5.45 3.40 -41.67
C GLU A 884 6.89 3.88 -41.49
N ILE A 885 7.55 3.47 -40.40
CA ILE A 885 8.95 3.79 -40.12
C ILE A 885 9.87 3.12 -41.15
N GLU A 886 9.65 1.84 -41.46
CA GLU A 886 10.43 1.13 -42.47
C GLU A 886 10.33 1.77 -43.87
N HIS A 887 9.15 2.23 -44.26
CA HIS A 887 8.90 2.91 -45.52
C HIS A 887 9.17 4.42 -45.47
N ALA A 888 9.58 4.97 -44.33
CA ALA A 888 9.94 6.38 -44.21
C ALA A 888 11.01 6.76 -45.25
N SER A 889 10.84 7.92 -45.89
CA SER A 889 11.79 8.43 -46.89
C SER A 889 12.76 9.44 -46.29
N THR A 890 12.43 10.03 -45.14
CA THR A 890 13.30 10.98 -44.43
C THR A 890 13.35 10.71 -42.92
N PRO A 891 14.40 11.14 -42.20
CA PRO A 891 14.44 11.08 -40.73
C PRO A 891 13.26 11.81 -40.06
N SER A 892 12.75 12.87 -40.69
CA SER A 892 11.59 13.62 -40.20
C SER A 892 10.29 12.83 -40.26
N ASP A 893 10.16 11.89 -41.19
CA ASP A 893 8.99 11.01 -41.28
C ASP A 893 9.03 9.97 -40.16
N VAL A 894 10.21 9.40 -39.84
CA VAL A 894 10.40 8.54 -38.65
C VAL A 894 9.99 9.26 -37.38
N VAL A 895 10.45 10.50 -37.19
CA VAL A 895 10.06 11.35 -36.05
C VAL A 895 8.56 11.56 -35.98
N ARG A 896 7.87 11.67 -37.12
CA ARG A 896 6.42 11.85 -37.17
C ARG A 896 5.69 10.59 -36.72
N SER A 897 6.08 9.41 -37.22
CA SER A 897 5.45 8.14 -36.84
C SER A 897 5.68 7.81 -35.36
N CYS A 898 6.84 8.14 -34.78
CA CYS A 898 7.11 7.94 -33.35
C CYS A 898 6.19 8.77 -32.43
N LYS A 899 5.66 9.91 -32.88
CA LYS A 899 4.74 10.73 -32.09
C LYS A 899 3.39 10.06 -31.83
N SER A 900 3.05 9.02 -32.59
CA SER A 900 1.82 8.24 -32.43
C SER A 900 1.93 7.16 -31.34
N THR A 901 3.13 6.82 -30.89
CA THR A 901 3.38 5.74 -29.90
C THR A 901 2.61 5.93 -28.58
N PRO A 902 2.58 7.13 -27.95
CA PRO A 902 1.84 7.31 -26.69
C PRO A 902 0.34 7.06 -26.81
N GLY A 903 -0.27 7.46 -27.94
CA GLY A 903 -1.69 7.21 -28.21
C GLY A 903 -2.00 5.72 -28.32
N LEU A 904 -1.14 4.95 -28.98
CA LEU A 904 -1.27 3.50 -29.07
C LEU A 904 -1.09 2.81 -27.71
N VAL A 905 -0.12 3.26 -26.91
CA VAL A 905 0.12 2.75 -25.55
C VAL A 905 -1.11 2.99 -24.66
N LYS A 906 -1.74 4.17 -24.75
CA LYS A 906 -2.99 4.45 -24.03
C LYS A 906 -4.07 3.42 -24.36
N VAL A 907 -4.31 3.17 -25.65
CA VAL A 907 -5.36 2.21 -26.05
C VAL A 907 -5.07 0.80 -25.53
N LEU A 908 -3.82 0.36 -25.59
CA LEU A 908 -3.42 -0.94 -25.05
C LEU A 908 -3.65 -1.03 -23.53
N LEU A 909 -3.34 0.03 -22.78
CA LEU A 909 -3.59 0.11 -21.35
C LEU A 909 -5.09 0.06 -21.03
N ASP A 910 -5.90 0.80 -21.79
CA ASP A 910 -7.36 0.85 -21.63
C ASP A 910 -8.03 -0.49 -21.98
N CYS A 911 -7.47 -1.23 -22.95
CA CYS A 911 -7.89 -2.60 -23.30
C CYS A 911 -7.42 -3.65 -22.28
N GLY A 912 -6.62 -3.28 -21.28
CA GLY A 912 -6.11 -4.21 -20.28
C GLY A 912 -4.98 -5.12 -20.77
N ALA A 913 -4.27 -4.75 -21.83
CA ALA A 913 -3.13 -5.52 -22.32
C ALA A 913 -2.04 -5.66 -21.23
N ARG A 914 -1.35 -6.81 -21.22
CA ARG A 914 -0.24 -7.06 -20.28
C ARG A 914 0.91 -6.08 -20.54
N SER A 915 1.50 -5.53 -19.48
CA SER A 915 2.49 -4.45 -19.56
C SER A 915 3.77 -4.85 -20.30
N HIS A 916 4.15 -6.12 -20.29
CA HIS A 916 5.29 -6.61 -21.08
C HIS A 916 5.03 -6.55 -22.60
N ILE A 917 3.78 -6.75 -23.06
CA ILE A 917 3.41 -6.62 -24.48
C ILE A 917 3.57 -5.17 -24.92
N ILE A 918 3.08 -4.25 -24.09
CA ILE A 918 3.17 -2.80 -24.32
C ILE A 918 4.65 -2.37 -24.39
N SER A 919 5.48 -2.86 -23.47
CA SER A 919 6.91 -2.52 -23.41
C SER A 919 7.69 -3.08 -24.62
N ARG A 920 7.36 -4.30 -25.07
CA ARG A 920 7.93 -4.89 -26.30
C ARG A 920 7.55 -4.10 -27.54
N LEU A 921 6.31 -3.60 -27.61
CA LEU A 921 5.85 -2.75 -28.69
C LEU A 921 6.58 -1.42 -28.74
N ILE A 922 6.73 -0.73 -27.58
CA ILE A 922 7.52 0.51 -27.49
C ILE A 922 8.96 0.25 -27.94
N SER A 923 9.55 -0.86 -27.49
CA SER A 923 10.91 -1.26 -27.86
C SER A 923 11.04 -1.57 -29.35
N SER A 924 10.04 -2.23 -29.95
CA SER A 924 10.03 -2.57 -31.38
C SER A 924 9.93 -1.33 -32.27
N VAL A 925 9.13 -0.34 -31.86
CA VAL A 925 9.06 0.96 -32.56
C VAL A 925 10.41 1.69 -32.46
N CYS A 926 11.06 1.66 -31.29
CA CYS A 926 12.39 2.25 -31.10
C CYS A 926 13.45 1.54 -31.95
N ASP A 927 13.41 0.22 -32.04
CA ASP A 927 14.34 -0.58 -32.84
C ASP A 927 14.17 -0.30 -34.34
N ALA A 928 12.94 -0.29 -34.85
CA ALA A 928 12.67 0.02 -36.25
C ALA A 928 13.10 1.46 -36.60
N SER A 929 12.89 2.40 -35.67
CA SER A 929 13.38 3.78 -35.81
C SER A 929 14.90 3.81 -35.86
N THR A 930 15.57 3.12 -34.94
CA THR A 930 17.03 3.04 -34.87
C THR A 930 17.60 2.44 -36.16
N PHE A 931 17.04 1.32 -36.62
CA PHE A 931 17.40 0.64 -37.86
C PHE A 931 17.32 1.60 -39.05
N LYS A 932 16.18 2.29 -39.20
CA LYS A 932 15.95 3.20 -40.32
C LYS A 932 16.85 4.43 -40.27
N LEU A 933 17.05 5.00 -39.09
CA LEU A 933 17.90 6.17 -38.88
C LEU A 933 19.38 5.85 -39.12
N ILE A 934 19.85 4.64 -38.80
CA ILE A 934 21.19 4.19 -39.16
C ILE A 934 21.34 4.11 -40.68
N ALA A 935 20.35 3.54 -41.39
CA ALA A 935 20.36 3.48 -42.85
C ALA A 935 20.45 4.89 -43.48
N PHE A 936 19.75 5.88 -42.91
CA PHE A 936 19.89 7.28 -43.33
C PHE A 936 21.28 7.86 -43.00
N ALA A 937 21.83 7.57 -41.82
CA ALA A 937 23.17 8.03 -41.45
C ALA A 937 24.25 7.48 -42.39
N GLU A 938 24.18 6.19 -42.76
CA GLU A 938 25.08 5.58 -43.74
C GLU A 938 24.90 6.19 -45.15
N SER A 939 23.68 6.59 -45.52
CA SER A 939 23.46 7.26 -46.81
C SER A 939 24.12 8.65 -46.89
N GLU A 940 24.22 9.36 -45.75
CA GLU A 940 24.85 10.68 -45.65
C GLU A 940 26.38 10.59 -45.48
N LEU A 941 26.86 9.64 -44.68
CA LEU A 941 28.29 9.48 -44.36
C LEU A 941 29.06 8.62 -45.38
N GLY A 942 28.36 7.83 -46.19
CA GLY A 942 28.94 6.83 -47.09
C GLY A 942 28.99 5.42 -46.46
N PRO A 943 29.46 4.39 -47.17
CA PRO A 943 29.50 3.03 -46.65
C PRO A 943 30.46 2.89 -45.45
N PRO A 944 30.13 2.05 -44.46
CA PRO A 944 30.96 1.88 -43.26
C PRO A 944 32.35 1.30 -43.61
N PRO A 945 33.44 1.85 -43.02
CA PRO A 945 34.81 1.46 -43.35
C PRO A 945 35.25 0.09 -42.77
N ALA A 946 34.48 -0.46 -41.82
CA ALA A 946 34.67 -1.78 -41.23
C ALA A 946 33.32 -2.37 -40.75
N PRO A 947 33.20 -3.71 -40.61
CA PRO A 947 32.04 -4.33 -40.01
C PRO A 947 31.82 -3.85 -38.57
N TYR A 948 30.59 -3.43 -38.26
CA TYR A 948 30.18 -3.02 -36.92
C TYR A 948 28.81 -3.58 -36.58
N VAL A 949 28.46 -3.51 -35.30
CA VAL A 949 27.13 -3.77 -34.78
C VAL A 949 26.72 -2.62 -33.85
N PHE A 950 25.51 -2.12 -34.07
CA PHE A 950 24.85 -1.18 -33.17
C PHE A 950 24.04 -1.98 -32.16
N MET A 951 24.32 -1.77 -30.87
CA MET A 951 23.72 -2.49 -29.77
C MET A 951 22.78 -1.57 -29.01
N SER A 952 21.59 -2.07 -28.70
CA SER A 952 20.74 -1.51 -27.65
C SER A 952 21.17 -2.05 -26.30
N LEU A 953 21.04 -1.22 -25.26
CA LEU A 953 21.45 -1.55 -23.90
C LEU A 953 20.28 -1.34 -22.93
N GLY A 954 20.47 -1.75 -21.67
CA GLY A 954 19.54 -1.41 -20.59
C GLY A 954 18.09 -1.82 -20.89
N SER A 955 17.16 -0.89 -20.72
CA SER A 955 15.72 -1.20 -20.92
C SER A 955 15.36 -1.56 -22.36
N GLN A 956 16.03 -0.96 -23.37
CA GLN A 956 15.82 -1.32 -24.77
C GLN A 956 16.44 -2.69 -25.10
N GLY A 957 17.61 -2.98 -24.52
CA GLY A 957 18.27 -4.28 -24.66
C GLY A 957 17.43 -5.43 -24.07
N ARG A 958 16.71 -5.18 -22.98
CA ARG A 958 15.74 -6.11 -22.38
C ARG A 958 14.34 -6.11 -23.04
N GLN A 959 14.09 -5.21 -23.99
CA GLN A 959 12.76 -4.98 -24.59
C GLN A 959 11.68 -4.57 -23.57
N GLU A 960 12.08 -3.77 -22.58
CA GLU A 960 11.28 -3.31 -21.44
C GLU A 960 11.17 -1.77 -21.43
N MET A 961 11.20 -1.12 -22.60
CA MET A 961 11.07 0.33 -22.68
C MET A 961 9.70 0.81 -22.20
N THR A 962 9.70 1.99 -21.57
CA THR A 962 8.49 2.74 -21.17
C THR A 962 8.44 4.06 -21.94
N LEU A 963 7.35 4.84 -21.82
CA LEU A 963 7.20 6.11 -22.54
C LEU A 963 8.26 7.16 -22.14
N SER A 964 8.85 7.03 -20.95
CA SER A 964 9.90 7.93 -20.46
C SER A 964 11.32 7.37 -20.62
N SER A 965 11.49 6.23 -21.29
CA SER A 965 12.81 5.59 -21.41
C SER A 965 13.78 6.45 -22.20
N ASP A 966 15.01 6.57 -21.71
CA ASP A 966 16.14 7.16 -22.41
C ASP A 966 16.71 6.20 -23.46
N GLN A 967 17.52 6.76 -24.36
CA GLN A 967 18.29 5.97 -25.33
C GLN A 967 19.59 5.47 -24.70
N ASP A 968 19.69 4.16 -24.51
CA ASP A 968 20.92 3.48 -24.10
C ASP A 968 21.43 2.62 -25.25
N ASN A 969 22.55 3.02 -25.86
CA ASN A 969 23.10 2.34 -27.03
C ASN A 969 24.63 2.42 -27.11
N ALA A 970 25.22 1.50 -27.87
CA ALA A 970 26.67 1.41 -28.05
C ALA A 970 27.02 0.84 -29.43
N ILE A 971 28.26 1.07 -29.87
CA ILE A 971 28.80 0.50 -31.09
C ILE A 971 29.99 -0.42 -30.77
N LEU A 972 29.94 -1.60 -31.35
CA LEU A 972 30.98 -2.61 -31.32
C LEU A 972 31.44 -2.87 -32.76
N TYR A 973 32.74 -2.84 -33.03
CA TYR A 973 33.26 -3.04 -34.39
C TYR A 973 34.51 -3.94 -34.44
N GLU A 974 34.83 -4.39 -35.65
CA GLU A 974 36.04 -5.15 -35.94
C GLU A 974 37.19 -4.19 -36.29
N ALA A 975 38.22 -4.14 -35.44
CA ALA A 975 39.37 -3.26 -35.62
C ALA A 975 40.23 -3.72 -36.82
N PRO A 976 40.56 -2.81 -37.76
CA PRO A 976 41.61 -3.06 -38.75
C PRO A 976 42.97 -3.29 -38.07
N ALA A 977 43.85 -4.07 -38.72
CA ALA A 977 45.20 -4.31 -38.20
C ALA A 977 46.10 -3.04 -38.19
N ASP A 978 45.73 -2.03 -39.00
CA ASP A 978 46.44 -0.77 -39.12
C ASP A 978 45.84 0.30 -38.17
N PRO A 979 46.62 0.84 -37.21
CA PRO A 979 46.14 1.82 -36.23
C PRO A 979 45.60 3.13 -36.83
N GLU A 980 46.14 3.61 -37.95
CA GLU A 980 45.63 4.83 -38.58
C GLU A 980 44.24 4.59 -39.19
N ARG A 981 44.05 3.41 -39.80
CA ARG A 981 42.76 2.99 -40.32
C ARG A 981 41.75 2.72 -39.21
N ASP A 982 42.17 2.17 -38.08
CA ASP A 982 41.33 2.00 -36.88
C ASP A 982 40.82 3.35 -36.34
N ALA A 983 41.70 4.36 -36.27
CA ALA A 983 41.31 5.70 -35.86
C ALA A 983 40.25 6.31 -36.79
N ALA A 984 40.39 6.15 -38.11
CA ALA A 984 39.42 6.61 -39.09
C ALA A 984 38.08 5.86 -39.02
N VAL A 985 38.11 4.53 -38.78
CA VAL A 985 36.90 3.72 -38.54
C VAL A 985 36.15 4.24 -37.32
N ARG A 986 36.86 4.49 -36.22
CA ARG A 986 36.28 5.00 -34.99
C ARG A 986 35.67 6.39 -35.17
N GLU A 987 36.34 7.30 -35.89
CA GLU A 987 35.82 8.64 -36.17
C GLU A 987 34.51 8.58 -36.97
N TYR A 988 34.47 7.76 -38.03
CA TYR A 988 33.25 7.50 -38.79
C TYR A 988 32.10 6.97 -37.90
N LEU A 989 32.37 5.97 -37.06
CA LEU A 989 31.34 5.34 -36.24
C LEU A 989 30.85 6.23 -35.09
N VAL A 990 31.72 7.05 -34.51
CA VAL A 990 31.31 8.07 -33.52
C VAL A 990 30.39 9.11 -34.17
N GLU A 991 30.71 9.55 -35.39
CA GLU A 991 29.88 10.50 -36.13
C GLU A 991 28.53 9.87 -36.55
N LEU A 992 28.53 8.60 -36.98
CA LEU A 992 27.29 7.83 -37.20
C LEU A 992 26.45 7.77 -35.92
N GLY A 993 27.08 7.46 -34.78
CA GLY A 993 26.44 7.47 -33.47
C GLY A 993 25.82 8.83 -33.14
N ARG A 994 26.51 9.94 -33.47
CA ARG A 994 26.01 11.30 -33.26
C ARG A 994 24.72 11.58 -34.05
N PHE A 995 24.68 11.25 -35.34
CA PHE A 995 23.49 11.42 -36.17
C PHE A 995 22.29 10.62 -35.64
N VAL A 996 22.50 9.34 -35.33
CA VAL A 996 21.44 8.45 -34.85
C VAL A 996 20.91 8.93 -33.50
N CYS A 997 21.79 9.26 -32.55
CA CYS A 997 21.40 9.77 -31.23
C CYS A 997 20.61 11.08 -31.32
N GLU A 998 21.01 12.00 -32.20
CA GLU A 998 20.32 13.27 -32.42
C GLU A 998 18.91 13.07 -33.00
N TRP A 999 18.75 12.19 -33.99
CA TRP A 999 17.45 11.90 -34.57
C TRP A 999 16.53 11.12 -33.63
N LEU A 1000 17.06 10.17 -32.84
CA LEU A 1000 16.30 9.51 -31.78
C LEU A 1000 15.81 10.50 -30.72
N ASN A 1001 16.65 11.47 -30.33
CA ASN A 1001 16.26 12.54 -29.42
C ASN A 1001 15.12 13.40 -30.00
N ARG A 1002 15.15 13.69 -31.30
CA ARG A 1002 14.05 14.37 -32.00
C ARG A 1002 12.79 13.53 -32.11
N ALA A 1003 12.91 12.21 -32.15
CA ALA A 1003 11.79 11.26 -32.21
C ALA A 1003 11.09 11.06 -30.85
N GLY A 1004 11.67 11.57 -29.77
CA GLY A 1004 11.11 11.52 -28.41
C GLY A 1004 11.91 10.69 -27.41
N TYR A 1005 13.08 10.16 -27.79
CA TYR A 1005 13.94 9.35 -26.93
C TYR A 1005 15.09 10.20 -26.33
N PRO A 1006 14.95 10.72 -25.09
CA PRO A 1006 15.90 11.67 -24.52
C PRO A 1006 17.30 11.08 -24.34
N TYR A 1007 18.33 11.92 -24.47
CA TYR A 1007 19.71 11.52 -24.20
C TYR A 1007 19.88 10.89 -22.81
N CYS A 1008 20.65 9.79 -22.74
CA CYS A 1008 20.96 9.13 -21.48
C CYS A 1008 21.80 10.02 -20.56
N ARG A 1009 21.37 10.13 -19.29
CA ARG A 1009 22.08 10.93 -18.26
C ARG A 1009 23.45 10.36 -17.91
N GLY A 1010 23.62 9.04 -18.02
CA GLY A 1010 24.89 8.34 -17.80
C GLY A 1010 25.84 8.37 -19.02
N ALA A 1011 25.45 9.06 -20.09
CA ALA A 1011 26.20 9.12 -21.35
C ALA A 1011 26.51 7.73 -21.97
N ALA A 1012 25.67 6.73 -21.72
CA ALA A 1012 25.72 5.39 -22.33
C ALA A 1012 25.13 5.42 -23.74
N MET A 1013 25.81 6.12 -24.65
CA MET A 1013 25.35 6.34 -26.02
C MET A 1013 26.47 6.09 -27.03
N ALA A 1014 26.11 5.65 -28.23
CA ALA A 1014 27.00 5.35 -29.35
C ALA A 1014 27.85 6.55 -29.80
N GLN A 1015 27.34 7.78 -29.63
CA GLN A 1015 28.08 9.02 -29.89
C GLN A 1015 29.24 9.25 -28.91
N ASN A 1016 29.29 8.54 -27.77
CA ASN A 1016 30.38 8.64 -26.81
C ASN A 1016 31.54 7.75 -27.26
N PRO A 1017 32.75 8.29 -27.51
CA PRO A 1017 33.89 7.49 -27.93
C PRO A 1017 34.23 6.34 -26.97
N ARG A 1018 33.89 6.44 -25.67
CA ARG A 1018 34.09 5.35 -24.70
C ARG A 1018 33.23 4.12 -25.02
N TRP A 1019 32.09 4.29 -25.68
CA TRP A 1019 31.12 3.23 -26.00
C TRP A 1019 31.02 2.91 -27.49
N CYS A 1020 31.92 3.51 -28.29
CA CYS A 1020 32.17 3.15 -29.68
C CYS A 1020 33.59 2.55 -29.76
N GLN A 1021 33.69 1.25 -29.52
CA GLN A 1021 34.95 0.56 -29.27
C GLN A 1021 35.06 -0.77 -30.04
N PRO A 1022 36.28 -1.24 -30.34
CA PRO A 1022 36.46 -2.52 -31.02
C PRO A 1022 36.23 -3.70 -30.07
N LEU A 1023 36.01 -4.90 -30.63
CA LEU A 1023 35.74 -6.12 -29.87
C LEU A 1023 36.78 -6.42 -28.79
N SER A 1024 38.06 -6.21 -29.07
CA SER A 1024 39.15 -6.39 -28.10
C SER A 1024 38.99 -5.51 -26.85
N THR A 1025 38.58 -4.26 -27.03
CA THR A 1025 38.39 -3.31 -25.94
C THR A 1025 37.13 -3.63 -25.13
N TRP A 1026 36.04 -4.02 -25.79
CA TRP A 1026 34.83 -4.49 -25.09
C TRP A 1026 35.11 -5.73 -24.22
N LYS A 1027 35.87 -6.70 -24.75
CA LYS A 1027 36.32 -7.86 -23.97
C LYS A 1027 37.19 -7.47 -22.77
N ALA A 1028 38.01 -6.42 -22.91
CA ALA A 1028 38.80 -5.89 -21.79
C ALA A 1028 37.92 -5.19 -20.74
N TYR A 1029 36.89 -4.43 -21.14
CA TYR A 1029 35.94 -3.81 -20.20
C TYR A 1029 35.22 -4.86 -19.36
N PHE A 1030 34.62 -5.88 -19.98
CA PHE A 1030 33.95 -6.94 -19.23
C PHE A 1030 34.91 -7.73 -18.33
N ARG A 1031 36.16 -7.95 -18.78
CA ARG A 1031 37.20 -8.53 -17.93
C ARG A 1031 37.46 -7.71 -16.68
N GLU A 1032 37.72 -6.42 -16.85
CA GLU A 1032 37.95 -5.52 -15.72
C GLU A 1032 36.74 -5.47 -14.77
N TRP A 1033 35.52 -5.41 -15.33
CA TRP A 1033 34.30 -5.35 -14.54
C TRP A 1033 34.08 -6.59 -13.68
N ILE A 1034 34.35 -7.78 -14.24
CA ILE A 1034 34.17 -9.07 -13.57
C ILE A 1034 35.31 -9.35 -12.59
N GLU A 1035 36.56 -9.07 -12.96
CA GLU A 1035 37.74 -9.35 -12.13
C GLU A 1035 37.81 -8.44 -10.89
N ARG A 1036 37.50 -7.14 -11.04
CA ARG A 1036 37.56 -6.20 -9.90
C ARG A 1036 36.32 -6.26 -9.01
N ALA A 1037 35.13 -6.40 -9.62
CA ALA A 1037 33.85 -6.48 -8.92
C ALA A 1037 33.60 -5.37 -7.86
N GLU A 1038 34.17 -4.18 -8.06
CA GLU A 1038 33.97 -3.00 -7.21
C GLU A 1038 32.63 -2.30 -7.55
N PRO A 1039 32.05 -1.47 -6.66
CA PRO A 1039 30.72 -0.89 -6.86
C PRO A 1039 30.51 -0.15 -8.20
N GLN A 1040 31.51 0.59 -8.68
CA GLN A 1040 31.44 1.29 -9.97
C GLN A 1040 31.41 0.30 -11.15
N GLN A 1041 32.23 -0.75 -11.09
CA GLN A 1041 32.33 -1.80 -12.11
C GLN A 1041 31.05 -2.65 -12.16
N LEU A 1042 30.45 -2.96 -11.01
CA LEU A 1042 29.16 -3.68 -10.96
C LEU A 1042 28.00 -2.84 -11.51
N LEU A 1043 28.04 -1.51 -11.35
CA LEU A 1043 27.11 -0.59 -11.99
C LEU A 1043 27.30 -0.59 -13.51
N GLU A 1044 28.53 -0.45 -14.00
CA GLU A 1044 28.82 -0.49 -15.44
C GLU A 1044 28.41 -1.83 -16.05
N PHE A 1045 28.77 -2.95 -15.42
CA PHE A 1045 28.30 -4.28 -15.82
C PHE A 1045 26.76 -4.36 -15.87
N SER A 1046 26.06 -3.81 -14.88
CA SER A 1046 24.58 -3.82 -14.85
C SER A 1046 23.91 -3.03 -15.98
N ILE A 1047 24.60 -2.03 -16.53
CA ILE A 1047 24.12 -1.21 -17.65
C ILE A 1047 24.39 -1.94 -18.97
N PHE A 1048 25.63 -2.41 -19.14
CA PHE A 1048 26.12 -2.91 -20.43
C PHE A 1048 25.89 -4.40 -20.65
N PHE A 1049 25.60 -5.20 -19.61
CA PHE A 1049 25.38 -6.65 -19.77
C PHE A 1049 24.09 -6.99 -20.53
N ASP A 1050 23.01 -6.23 -20.31
CA ASP A 1050 21.75 -6.43 -21.06
C ASP A 1050 21.83 -5.76 -22.44
N PHE A 1051 22.78 -6.20 -23.27
CA PHE A 1051 22.95 -5.72 -24.62
C PHE A 1051 22.26 -6.64 -25.64
N ARG A 1052 21.71 -6.05 -26.70
CA ARG A 1052 21.10 -6.78 -27.82
C ARG A 1052 21.45 -6.12 -29.15
N PRO A 1053 21.89 -6.87 -30.17
CA PRO A 1053 22.17 -6.31 -31.49
C PRO A 1053 20.89 -5.81 -32.16
N VAL A 1054 20.94 -4.62 -32.75
CA VAL A 1054 19.83 -3.99 -33.49
C VAL A 1054 20.13 -3.86 -34.98
N TYR A 1055 21.36 -3.46 -35.34
CA TYR A 1055 21.78 -3.27 -36.73
C TYR A 1055 23.23 -3.72 -36.93
N GLY A 1056 23.55 -4.24 -38.11
CA GLY A 1056 24.92 -4.62 -38.50
C GLY A 1056 25.26 -6.09 -38.24
N THR A 1057 26.54 -6.36 -37.98
CA THR A 1057 27.11 -7.72 -37.92
C THR A 1057 26.84 -8.38 -36.57
N THR A 1058 25.71 -9.08 -36.44
CA THR A 1058 25.24 -9.73 -35.21
C THR A 1058 26.27 -10.67 -34.56
N ARG A 1059 27.08 -11.37 -35.36
CA ARG A 1059 28.18 -12.23 -34.88
C ARG A 1059 29.08 -11.54 -33.85
N LEU A 1060 29.37 -10.24 -34.02
CA LEU A 1060 30.23 -9.50 -33.08
C LEU A 1060 29.62 -9.46 -31.67
N ALA A 1061 28.31 -9.23 -31.57
CA ALA A 1061 27.60 -9.21 -30.30
C ALA A 1061 27.53 -10.63 -29.69
N THR A 1062 27.30 -11.66 -30.50
CA THR A 1062 27.34 -13.06 -30.06
C THR A 1062 28.72 -13.46 -29.52
N ASP A 1063 29.80 -13.09 -30.23
CA ASP A 1063 31.18 -13.35 -29.82
C ASP A 1063 31.54 -12.65 -28.50
N LEU A 1064 30.98 -11.46 -28.27
CA LEU A 1064 31.10 -10.76 -26.99
C LEU A 1064 30.32 -11.47 -25.89
N SER A 1065 29.07 -11.86 -26.15
CA SER A 1065 28.20 -12.54 -25.17
C SER A 1065 28.83 -13.85 -24.70
N HIS A 1066 29.24 -14.73 -25.63
CA HIS A 1066 29.92 -15.98 -25.30
C HIS A 1066 31.17 -15.75 -24.44
N TYR A 1067 31.99 -14.76 -24.79
CA TYR A 1067 33.16 -14.41 -23.99
C TYR A 1067 32.81 -13.97 -22.57
N VAL A 1068 31.74 -13.19 -22.37
CA VAL A 1068 31.29 -12.77 -21.04
C VAL A 1068 30.83 -13.99 -20.22
N PHE A 1069 30.05 -14.90 -20.80
CA PHE A 1069 29.62 -16.13 -20.11
C PHE A 1069 30.77 -17.08 -19.78
N ASP A 1070 31.76 -17.23 -20.67
CA ASP A 1070 32.98 -17.98 -20.41
C ASP A 1070 33.73 -17.39 -19.21
N LEU A 1071 33.90 -16.08 -19.20
CA LEU A 1071 34.59 -15.36 -18.14
C LEU A 1071 33.84 -15.44 -16.79
N LEU A 1072 32.51 -15.35 -16.78
CA LEU A 1072 31.71 -15.51 -15.56
C LEU A 1072 31.83 -16.92 -14.95
N ARG A 1073 32.02 -17.95 -15.79
CA ARG A 1073 32.29 -19.32 -15.32
C ARG A 1073 33.67 -19.46 -14.69
N GLU A 1074 34.66 -18.70 -15.17
CA GLU A 1074 36.03 -18.68 -14.62
C GLU A 1074 36.13 -17.90 -13.29
N HIS A 1075 35.20 -16.98 -13.02
CA HIS A 1075 35.24 -16.07 -11.87
C HIS A 1075 34.02 -16.19 -10.92
N PRO A 1076 33.82 -17.33 -10.22
CA PRO A 1076 32.66 -17.52 -9.33
C PRO A 1076 32.58 -16.54 -8.14
N ALA A 1077 33.70 -15.90 -7.77
CA ALA A 1077 33.74 -14.85 -6.76
C ALA A 1077 32.96 -13.58 -7.15
N PHE A 1078 32.65 -13.41 -8.45
CA PHE A 1078 31.82 -12.31 -8.93
C PHE A 1078 30.39 -12.35 -8.36
N TYR A 1079 29.79 -13.54 -8.23
CA TYR A 1079 28.37 -13.65 -7.87
C TYR A 1079 28.05 -13.12 -6.47
N PRO A 1080 28.81 -13.40 -5.39
CA PRO A 1080 28.60 -12.76 -4.10
C PRO A 1080 28.72 -11.23 -4.13
N HIS A 1081 29.68 -10.68 -4.88
CA HIS A 1081 29.82 -9.22 -5.03
C HIS A 1081 28.64 -8.61 -5.79
N PHE A 1082 28.20 -9.25 -6.87
CA PHE A 1082 27.04 -8.82 -7.65
C PHE A 1082 25.72 -8.96 -6.86
N ALA A 1083 25.59 -10.02 -6.05
CA ALA A 1083 24.50 -10.22 -5.11
C ALA A 1083 24.46 -9.11 -4.05
N GLN A 1084 25.62 -8.73 -3.49
CA GLN A 1084 25.72 -7.65 -2.52
C GLN A 1084 25.30 -6.30 -3.13
N ASN A 1085 25.70 -6.02 -4.38
CA ASN A 1085 25.27 -4.83 -5.10
C ASN A 1085 23.75 -4.83 -5.35
N SER A 1086 23.16 -5.98 -5.70
CA SER A 1086 21.72 -6.14 -5.91
C SER A 1086 20.91 -5.85 -4.64
N LEU A 1087 21.48 -6.08 -3.45
CA LEU A 1087 20.87 -5.79 -2.15
C LEU A 1087 20.97 -4.31 -1.72
N GLN A 1088 21.75 -3.48 -2.42
CA GLN A 1088 21.87 -2.04 -2.10
C GLN A 1088 20.60 -1.26 -2.47
N PHE A 1089 19.84 -1.75 -3.45
CA PHE A 1089 18.55 -1.19 -3.84
C PHE A 1089 17.52 -1.51 -2.77
N LYS A 1090 17.28 -0.56 -1.85
CA LYS A 1090 16.36 -0.77 -0.73
C LYS A 1090 14.91 -0.73 -1.25
N PRO A 1091 14.06 -1.69 -0.85
CA PRO A 1091 12.65 -1.63 -1.17
C PRO A 1091 12.02 -0.37 -0.56
N PRO A 1092 10.92 0.12 -1.13
CA PRO A 1092 10.12 1.18 -0.52
C PRO A 1092 9.78 0.77 0.91
N LYS A 1093 10.12 1.61 1.90
CA LYS A 1093 10.09 1.20 3.32
C LYS A 1093 8.66 0.81 3.72
N ARG A 1094 8.51 -0.43 4.19
CA ARG A 1094 7.31 -0.94 4.85
C ARG A 1094 7.44 -0.71 6.36
N LEU A 1095 6.61 0.18 6.93
CA LEU A 1095 6.53 0.41 8.37
C LEU A 1095 5.09 0.20 8.81
N PHE A 1096 4.85 -0.78 9.69
CA PHE A 1096 3.53 -1.09 10.26
C PHE A 1096 2.39 -1.24 9.22
N GLY A 1097 2.66 -1.90 8.09
CA GLY A 1097 1.65 -2.14 7.05
C GLY A 1097 1.37 -0.93 6.13
N ARG A 1098 2.16 0.15 6.22
CA ARG A 1098 2.07 1.32 5.32
C ARG A 1098 3.35 1.46 4.49
N ILE A 1099 3.19 1.81 3.22
CA ILE A 1099 4.29 2.07 2.26
C ILE A 1099 4.70 3.54 2.34
N PHE A 1100 6.01 3.78 2.48
CA PHE A 1100 6.61 5.12 2.45
C PHE A 1100 7.31 5.34 1.11
N GLY A 1101 7.06 6.51 0.50
CA GLY A 1101 7.68 6.93 -0.76
C GLY A 1101 9.14 7.40 -0.62
N SER A 1102 9.80 7.68 -1.74
CA SER A 1102 11.20 8.14 -1.77
C SER A 1102 11.33 9.47 -1.02
N GLY A 1103 12.09 9.46 0.08
CA GLY A 1103 12.27 10.60 1.00
C GLY A 1103 11.81 10.37 2.44
N GLY A 1104 11.06 9.29 2.72
CA GLY A 1104 10.82 8.80 4.09
C GLY A 1104 10.07 9.73 5.04
N LYS A 1105 9.50 10.85 4.55
CA LYS A 1105 8.89 11.89 5.40
C LYS A 1105 7.39 11.72 5.65
N GLU A 1106 6.63 11.01 4.81
CA GLU A 1106 5.18 10.80 5.06
C GLU A 1106 4.64 9.44 4.53
N PRO A 1107 3.70 8.78 5.25
CA PRO A 1107 2.90 7.67 4.72
C PRO A 1107 1.99 8.16 3.57
N GLY A 1108 2.01 7.46 2.43
CA GLY A 1108 1.22 7.81 1.25
C GLY A 1108 1.88 8.80 0.28
N GLY A 1109 3.21 8.95 0.34
CA GLY A 1109 4.00 9.75 -0.59
C GLY A 1109 4.05 9.21 -2.04
N MET A 1110 4.95 9.75 -2.85
CA MET A 1110 5.22 9.26 -4.21
C MET A 1110 6.19 8.07 -4.17
N LEU A 1111 5.86 6.99 -4.85
CA LEU A 1111 6.75 5.84 -5.09
C LEU A 1111 7.40 6.00 -6.46
N ASP A 1112 8.72 5.95 -6.56
CA ASP A 1112 9.38 5.83 -7.87
C ASP A 1112 9.26 4.38 -8.37
N ALA A 1113 8.49 4.18 -9.43
CA ALA A 1113 8.23 2.86 -10.01
C ALA A 1113 9.52 2.22 -10.56
N LYS A 1114 10.47 3.03 -11.05
CA LYS A 1114 11.76 2.54 -11.57
C LYS A 1114 12.59 1.97 -10.42
N GLU A 1115 12.64 2.65 -9.28
CA GLU A 1115 13.30 2.14 -8.07
C GLU A 1115 12.64 0.84 -7.56
N ALA A 1116 11.33 0.70 -7.70
CA ALA A 1116 10.59 -0.48 -7.26
C ALA A 1116 10.84 -1.73 -8.12
N VAL A 1117 11.04 -1.59 -9.44
CA VAL A 1117 11.28 -2.74 -10.34
C VAL A 1117 12.75 -3.19 -10.39
N ILE A 1118 13.70 -2.31 -10.06
CA ILE A 1118 15.15 -2.62 -10.12
C ILE A 1118 15.53 -3.87 -9.30
N PRO A 1119 15.03 -4.09 -8.06
CA PRO A 1119 15.30 -5.32 -7.32
C PRO A 1119 14.86 -6.59 -8.05
N ILE A 1120 13.72 -6.56 -8.74
CA ILE A 1120 13.20 -7.71 -9.50
C ILE A 1120 14.10 -7.98 -10.72
N ILE A 1121 14.45 -6.94 -11.47
CA ILE A 1121 15.36 -7.03 -12.62
C ILE A 1121 16.73 -7.58 -12.18
N SER A 1122 17.26 -7.07 -11.06
CA SER A 1122 18.56 -7.47 -10.53
C SER A 1122 18.55 -8.92 -10.05
N PHE A 1123 17.47 -9.36 -9.40
CA PHE A 1123 17.27 -10.76 -9.02
C PHE A 1123 17.21 -11.67 -10.25
N ALA A 1124 16.35 -11.37 -11.22
CA ALA A 1124 16.23 -12.17 -12.44
C ALA A 1124 17.58 -12.27 -13.18
N ARG A 1125 18.32 -11.16 -13.29
CA ARG A 1125 19.64 -11.11 -13.92
C ARG A 1125 20.67 -11.93 -13.16
N LEU A 1126 20.79 -11.76 -11.83
CA LEU A 1126 21.76 -12.48 -11.01
C LEU A 1126 21.61 -13.99 -11.13
N TYR A 1127 20.39 -14.50 -11.04
CA TYR A 1127 20.12 -15.93 -11.12
C TYR A 1127 20.25 -16.44 -12.57
N ALA A 1128 19.78 -15.69 -13.57
CA ALA A 1128 19.99 -16.06 -14.97
C ALA A 1128 21.49 -16.20 -15.31
N LEU A 1129 22.31 -15.25 -14.84
CA LEU A 1129 23.77 -15.29 -15.01
C LEU A 1129 24.40 -16.52 -14.38
N ARG A 1130 24.00 -16.85 -13.15
CA ARG A 1130 24.51 -18.00 -12.41
C ARG A 1130 24.20 -19.33 -13.12
N GLU A 1131 23.04 -19.42 -13.75
CA GLU A 1131 22.56 -20.62 -14.46
C GLU A 1131 22.98 -20.66 -15.94
N GLY A 1132 23.70 -19.64 -16.43
CA GLY A 1132 24.15 -19.57 -17.82
C GLY A 1132 23.02 -19.30 -18.82
N ILE A 1133 21.95 -18.64 -18.39
CA ILE A 1133 20.81 -18.25 -19.23
C ILE A 1133 21.15 -16.96 -19.98
N ASP A 1134 21.13 -17.01 -21.31
CA ASP A 1134 21.59 -15.94 -22.21
C ASP A 1134 20.51 -14.95 -22.68
N VAL A 1135 19.24 -15.15 -22.27
CA VAL A 1135 18.16 -14.20 -22.53
C VAL A 1135 18.30 -12.91 -21.71
N THR A 1136 17.92 -11.77 -22.29
CA THR A 1136 18.01 -10.45 -21.64
C THR A 1136 16.73 -10.01 -20.94
N ASN A 1137 15.56 -10.36 -21.47
CA ASN A 1137 14.26 -9.94 -20.93
C ASN A 1137 14.00 -10.51 -19.52
N THR A 1138 13.52 -9.68 -18.60
CA THR A 1138 13.31 -10.03 -17.19
C THR A 1138 12.23 -11.08 -17.01
N VAL A 1139 11.12 -10.99 -17.75
CA VAL A 1139 10.02 -11.97 -17.65
C VAL A 1139 10.47 -13.30 -18.23
N GLU A 1140 11.12 -13.29 -19.39
CA GLU A 1140 11.67 -14.52 -19.99
C GLU A 1140 12.73 -15.17 -19.09
N ARG A 1141 13.61 -14.38 -18.45
CA ARG A 1141 14.56 -14.89 -17.44
C ARG A 1141 13.84 -15.61 -16.28
N LEU A 1142 12.79 -14.99 -15.74
CA LEU A 1142 12.02 -15.59 -14.63
C LEU A 1142 11.28 -16.85 -15.05
N GLN A 1143 10.76 -16.91 -16.29
CA GLN A 1143 10.17 -18.11 -16.86
C GLN A 1143 11.21 -19.23 -17.00
N ARG A 1144 12.37 -18.95 -17.61
CA ARG A 1144 13.46 -19.94 -17.74
C ARG A 1144 13.96 -20.43 -16.39
N LEU A 1145 14.11 -19.54 -15.40
CA LEU A 1145 14.49 -19.91 -14.03
C LEU A 1145 13.45 -20.80 -13.33
N THR A 1146 12.19 -20.71 -13.74
CA THR A 1146 11.10 -21.55 -13.25
C THR A 1146 11.12 -22.91 -13.93
N GLU A 1147 11.33 -22.94 -15.25
CA GLU A 1147 11.52 -24.17 -16.04
C GLU A 1147 12.74 -24.98 -15.59
N THR A 1148 13.82 -24.33 -15.16
CA THR A 1148 15.01 -24.98 -14.61
C THR A 1148 14.89 -25.32 -13.12
N GLU A 1149 13.70 -25.17 -12.52
CA GLU A 1149 13.39 -25.45 -11.10
C GLU A 1149 14.24 -24.67 -10.09
N VAL A 1150 14.94 -23.61 -10.52
CA VAL A 1150 15.70 -22.72 -9.62
C VAL A 1150 14.73 -21.94 -8.76
N ILE A 1151 13.58 -21.55 -9.30
CA ILE A 1151 12.47 -20.94 -8.58
C ILE A 1151 11.26 -21.85 -8.74
N ASN A 1152 10.50 -22.07 -7.66
CA ASN A 1152 9.25 -22.81 -7.78
C ASN A 1152 8.21 -21.99 -8.59
N GLU A 1153 7.30 -22.69 -9.26
CA GLU A 1153 6.32 -22.10 -10.17
C GLU A 1153 5.48 -21.00 -9.51
N THR A 1154 5.00 -21.23 -8.28
CA THR A 1154 4.19 -20.26 -7.55
C THR A 1154 4.95 -18.96 -7.25
N SER A 1155 6.23 -19.06 -6.86
CA SER A 1155 7.06 -17.87 -6.59
C SER A 1155 7.47 -17.17 -7.88
N GLY A 1156 7.80 -17.93 -8.93
CA GLY A 1156 8.12 -17.39 -10.25
C GLY A 1156 6.96 -16.55 -10.79
N GLN A 1157 5.75 -17.11 -10.76
CA GLN A 1157 4.53 -16.42 -11.18
C GLN A 1157 4.23 -15.19 -10.32
N ALA A 1158 4.37 -15.27 -9.00
CA ALA A 1158 4.17 -14.13 -8.10
C ALA A 1158 5.17 -12.96 -8.35
N ILE A 1159 6.42 -13.28 -8.70
CA ILE A 1159 7.43 -12.26 -9.05
C ILE A 1159 7.09 -11.61 -10.40
N ILE A 1160 6.67 -12.40 -11.39
CA ILE A 1160 6.23 -11.89 -12.70
C ILE A 1160 5.03 -10.96 -12.54
N GLU A 1161 4.02 -11.34 -11.75
CA GLU A 1161 2.85 -10.52 -11.48
C GLU A 1161 3.20 -9.19 -10.79
N ALA A 1162 4.14 -9.23 -9.83
CA ALA A 1162 4.64 -8.02 -9.18
C ALA A 1162 5.34 -7.08 -10.18
N PHE A 1163 6.17 -7.63 -11.07
CA PHE A 1163 6.83 -6.86 -12.14
C PHE A 1163 5.82 -6.26 -13.11
N GLU A 1164 4.85 -7.05 -13.57
CA GLU A 1164 3.82 -6.61 -14.50
C GLU A 1164 2.95 -5.50 -13.91
N PHE A 1165 2.55 -5.64 -12.64
CA PHE A 1165 1.75 -4.66 -11.92
C PHE A 1165 2.49 -3.32 -11.78
N LEU A 1166 3.74 -3.33 -11.29
CA LEU A 1166 4.54 -2.11 -11.10
C LEU A 1166 4.78 -1.40 -12.44
N THR A 1167 5.10 -2.16 -13.49
CA THR A 1167 5.31 -1.62 -14.84
C THR A 1167 4.02 -1.03 -15.41
N ARG A 1168 2.87 -1.69 -15.20
CA ARG A 1168 1.56 -1.16 -15.60
C ARG A 1168 1.22 0.15 -14.90
N GLN A 1169 1.45 0.22 -13.59
CA GLN A 1169 1.21 1.45 -12.83
C GLN A 1169 2.13 2.60 -13.30
N ASN A 1170 3.38 2.28 -13.66
CA ASN A 1170 4.28 3.26 -14.26
C ASN A 1170 3.76 3.76 -15.61
N LEU A 1171 3.42 2.86 -16.54
CA LEU A 1171 2.91 3.21 -17.87
C LEU A 1171 1.61 4.02 -17.79
N THR A 1172 0.68 3.65 -16.90
CA THR A 1172 -0.57 4.40 -16.66
C THR A 1172 -0.29 5.82 -16.14
N GLN A 1173 0.68 5.99 -15.25
CA GLN A 1173 1.06 7.31 -14.75
C GLN A 1173 1.75 8.16 -15.83
N GLN A 1174 2.62 7.55 -16.63
CA GLN A 1174 3.29 8.20 -17.76
C GLN A 1174 2.29 8.65 -18.84
N GLU A 1175 1.28 7.83 -19.14
CA GLU A 1175 0.19 8.19 -20.06
C GLU A 1175 -0.59 9.41 -19.55
N LYS A 1176 -1.00 9.42 -18.28
CA LYS A 1176 -1.75 10.54 -17.68
C LYS A 1176 -0.95 11.85 -17.69
N THR A 1177 0.35 11.78 -17.40
CA THR A 1177 1.24 12.95 -17.43
C THR A 1177 1.50 13.44 -18.85
N PHE A 1178 1.61 12.52 -19.81
CA PHE A 1178 1.69 12.84 -21.23
C PHE A 1178 0.42 13.55 -21.74
N ALA A 1179 -0.77 13.04 -21.41
CA ALA A 1179 -2.06 13.62 -21.80
C ALA A 1179 -2.26 15.06 -21.27
N SER A 1180 -1.72 15.35 -20.09
CA SER A 1180 -1.78 16.67 -19.44
C SER A 1180 -0.67 17.65 -19.87
N ARG A 1181 0.18 17.28 -20.85
CA ARG A 1181 1.36 18.05 -21.30
C ARG A 1181 2.35 18.38 -20.18
N GLN A 1182 2.37 17.59 -19.10
CA GLN A 1182 3.35 17.72 -18.04
C GLN A 1182 4.61 16.92 -18.38
N THR A 1183 5.70 17.14 -17.64
CA THR A 1183 6.92 16.32 -17.79
C THR A 1183 6.61 14.89 -17.34
N VAL A 1184 6.89 13.91 -18.20
CA VAL A 1184 6.65 12.50 -17.91
C VAL A 1184 7.57 12.09 -16.76
N ASP A 1185 6.99 11.55 -15.67
CA ASP A 1185 7.73 11.05 -14.52
C ASP A 1185 7.36 9.59 -14.18
N ASN A 1186 8.17 8.96 -13.33
CA ASN A 1186 7.99 7.58 -12.88
C ASN A 1186 7.32 7.49 -11.50
N ARG A 1187 6.68 8.57 -11.02
CA ARG A 1187 6.27 8.70 -9.63
C ARG A 1187 4.80 8.35 -9.46
N ILE A 1188 4.55 7.19 -8.86
CA ILE A 1188 3.20 6.70 -8.55
C ILE A 1188 2.71 7.36 -7.26
N HIS A 1189 1.55 8.00 -7.33
CA HIS A 1189 0.88 8.56 -6.15
C HIS A 1189 0.12 7.49 -5.38
N LEU A 1190 0.64 7.07 -4.23
CA LEU A 1190 0.06 5.98 -3.43
C LEU A 1190 -1.38 6.27 -2.96
N ARG A 1191 -1.72 7.54 -2.67
CA ARG A 1191 -3.08 7.95 -2.26
C ARG A 1191 -4.12 7.94 -3.38
N LYS A 1192 -3.69 7.92 -4.64
CA LYS A 1192 -4.59 7.90 -5.81
C LYS A 1192 -4.94 6.48 -6.27
N LEU A 1193 -4.27 5.47 -5.74
CA LEU A 1193 -4.54 4.06 -6.04
C LEU A 1193 -5.82 3.60 -5.33
N GLY A 1194 -6.65 2.83 -6.03
CA GLY A 1194 -7.84 2.19 -5.45
C GLY A 1194 -7.48 1.11 -4.43
N PRO A 1195 -8.45 0.62 -3.62
CA PRO A 1195 -8.19 -0.38 -2.57
C PRO A 1195 -7.55 -1.68 -3.10
N ILE A 1196 -7.97 -2.14 -4.29
CA ILE A 1196 -7.41 -3.34 -4.94
C ILE A 1196 -5.96 -3.10 -5.35
N GLU A 1197 -5.67 -1.96 -5.99
CA GLU A 1197 -4.32 -1.60 -6.43
C GLU A 1197 -3.37 -1.42 -5.25
N GLN A 1198 -3.85 -0.87 -4.13
CA GLN A 1198 -3.06 -0.78 -2.89
C GLN A 1198 -2.73 -2.18 -2.34
N SER A 1199 -3.68 -3.12 -2.40
CA SER A 1199 -3.43 -4.51 -1.99
C SER A 1199 -2.39 -5.19 -2.89
N LEU A 1200 -2.51 -5.07 -4.22
CA LEU A 1200 -1.55 -5.60 -5.18
C LEU A 1200 -0.16 -4.97 -5.01
N LEU A 1201 -0.09 -3.67 -4.71
CA LEU A 1201 1.16 -3.00 -4.41
C LEU A 1201 1.80 -3.52 -3.12
N HIS A 1202 1.02 -3.76 -2.06
CA HIS A 1202 1.52 -4.38 -0.83
C HIS A 1202 2.06 -5.78 -1.09
N GLN A 1203 1.38 -6.58 -1.89
CA GLN A 1203 1.85 -7.91 -2.30
C GLN A 1203 3.14 -7.82 -3.12
N SER A 1204 3.21 -6.89 -4.07
CA SER A 1204 4.41 -6.67 -4.91
C SER A 1204 5.64 -6.31 -4.07
N ILE A 1205 5.49 -5.42 -3.09
CA ILE A 1205 6.59 -5.06 -2.17
C ILE A 1205 6.99 -6.23 -1.27
N ALA A 1206 6.01 -7.03 -0.81
CA ALA A 1206 6.32 -8.24 -0.06
C ALA A 1206 7.11 -9.27 -0.89
N GLN A 1207 6.84 -9.38 -2.19
CA GLN A 1207 7.63 -10.20 -3.10
C GLN A 1207 9.06 -9.67 -3.26
N ILE A 1208 9.24 -8.34 -3.33
CA ILE A 1208 10.56 -7.72 -3.36
C ILE A 1208 11.36 -8.05 -2.07
N ASP A 1209 10.72 -8.01 -0.90
CA ASP A 1209 11.36 -8.42 0.35
C ASP A 1209 11.75 -9.91 0.33
N ALA A 1210 10.92 -10.77 -0.25
CA ALA A 1210 11.16 -12.20 -0.34
C ALA A 1210 12.36 -12.53 -1.25
N ILE A 1211 12.46 -11.90 -2.42
CA ILE A 1211 13.61 -12.11 -3.33
C ILE A 1211 14.92 -11.62 -2.68
N GLN A 1212 14.91 -10.52 -1.93
CA GLN A 1212 16.12 -10.02 -1.25
C GLN A 1212 16.55 -10.92 -0.08
N LYS A 1213 15.60 -11.49 0.67
CA LYS A 1213 15.91 -12.51 1.68
C LYS A 1213 16.51 -13.75 1.04
N ARG A 1214 16.00 -14.16 -0.12
CA ARG A 1214 16.53 -15.28 -0.87
C ARG A 1214 17.96 -15.04 -1.36
N ILE A 1215 18.25 -13.86 -1.92
CA ILE A 1215 19.63 -13.48 -2.30
C ILE A 1215 20.55 -13.53 -1.07
N ASN A 1216 20.11 -12.99 0.08
CA ASN A 1216 20.88 -13.09 1.32
C ASN A 1216 21.14 -14.56 1.71
N TYR A 1217 20.11 -15.40 1.61
CA TYR A 1217 20.20 -16.79 1.99
C TYR A 1217 21.16 -17.57 1.08
N ASP A 1218 20.98 -17.48 -0.24
CA ASP A 1218 21.70 -18.29 -1.23
C ASP A 1218 23.17 -17.90 -1.38
N PHE A 1219 23.54 -16.63 -1.10
CA PHE A 1219 24.90 -16.12 -1.32
C PHE A 1219 25.68 -15.77 -0.04
N PHE A 1220 25.04 -15.62 1.14
CA PHE A 1220 25.73 -15.13 2.35
C PHE A 1220 25.52 -15.98 3.62
N SER A 1221 24.63 -16.99 3.63
CA SER A 1221 24.33 -17.80 4.83
C SER A 1221 25.47 -18.69 5.35
N GLY A 1222 26.56 -18.84 4.59
CA GLY A 1222 27.75 -19.61 4.98
C GLY A 1222 28.88 -18.77 5.61
N MET A 1223 28.69 -17.46 5.79
CA MET A 1223 29.70 -16.52 6.30
C MET A 1223 29.45 -15.99 7.73
N ILE A 1224 28.56 -16.63 8.51
CA ILE A 1224 28.28 -16.28 9.91
C ILE A 1224 28.80 -17.36 10.85
#